data_AF-Q2LT38-F1
#
_entry.id   AF-Q2LT38-F1
#
_cell.length_a   1.000
_cell.length_b   1.000
_cell.length_c   1.000
_cell.angle_alpha   90.00
_cell.angle_beta   90.00
_cell.angle_gamma   90.00
#
_symmetry.space_group_name_H-M   'P 1'
#
loop_
_entity.id
_entity.type
_entity.pdbx_description
1 polymer ?
#
loop_
_entity_poly.entity_id
_entity_poly.type
_entity_poly.pdbx_seq_one_letter_code
_entity_poly.pdbx_strand_id
1 'polypeptide(L)'
;MSSSTNLISGLASGFDWRSMIDQFMKIEHRGVDRITSKKTEASNKLTEWQSFNAKLLALRTSAENLKDYDDFSIFSTSMTTDSSTVKAADLLSVTTSSSASPGTYNIIVKNKATAEKLASRYFSSITDSMGSSYSGNILINGRAVTISESDDLVDIRDKINNLNSGNNATGVTASIVNYGVAGYRLTLTSKATGAAGISLLNASGNDILGNLGFTEKSALSQVIKNSITGGAQSDRFTSTNLAIADLLGLNAGESGTSLIIKDANGDNSNEISINLATNDLNDICVAINNNKGAANISASVIFEKIDGTTYYRLQIDGINSTSPFSDQNNIFQALGLIKSGVGDVLGISGSEEMTSSGMAISTTIKLCDIDGYLAYTAGDHIDFTGKNIAAGDVNGTFNISADSTVQDLLDAIESAYSASAGDVTATITGTGNIQIVDNTTGESFLNVTLTSTVADGTLNFGTFGAAGTLMKRQLVAGADASIEIDGVTVTSSDNSIDDVIAGVTINLLKADEATTVTLDVGQDIDGTMEKINAFVSSYNAVASYIYQQQSYDNQSKETGGILFGDGTLSSVKMDVSSLIIESVWGVSSEFATLGLAGINLDNEGNLCVDTDVLKGYLQTNFNDIRNLFCANGTTSNGNLQYIGCSKDTESGNYSINITQAATQSSSTSNSAVAAILGSDETLTITEGGKTASIVMTSSMTLSDIVNAVNSELDEVYTQTLAGSEVFYADAAKTTLITASTNWNSIYDSSGSSANLANGDVISFSGTSRSGASVSGSYSISDVSQDTVQDFLNALEQAFSNNVTASIDSSGALKITDKTTGNSQLAVSFDCSQAHSLSFGSVDTSNSGGQQGRYVINITASMDSSNHLVLTHNSYGSQSCFTISETADLLWTGAQTVDNGLDVSGTINGEAATGSGQTLTGDDGESDVGLVIKYTGSSTGEIGTVKLTLGLAEAFNRTLYNITDSIDGYVSYKQKSLQNTISDYTTQIEEIGKVLERKQETMINRFVAMEALISKFQNQSNWLLGQLSAAESGWR
;
A
#
# COMPACT_ATOMS: atom_id res chain seq x y z
N MET A 1 34.76 -51.95 7.72
CA MET A 1 35.43 -52.55 8.89
C MET A 1 35.09 -54.03 8.97
N SER A 2 36.01 -54.81 9.56
CA SER A 2 35.85 -56.17 10.09
C SER A 2 36.14 -57.36 9.16
N SER A 3 37.43 -57.60 8.90
CA SER A 3 38.16 -58.80 9.38
C SER A 3 39.52 -58.89 8.69
N SER A 4 40.42 -57.99 9.04
CA SER A 4 41.84 -58.09 8.69
C SER A 4 42.49 -59.13 9.59
N THR A 5 42.40 -60.41 9.21
CA THR A 5 43.33 -61.41 9.74
C THR A 5 44.73 -61.03 9.26
N ASN A 6 45.58 -60.60 10.20
CA ASN A 6 47.02 -60.42 10.00
C ASN A 6 47.67 -61.77 9.63
N LEU A 7 47.57 -62.16 8.35
CA LEU A 7 48.44 -63.17 7.76
C LEU A 7 49.82 -62.52 7.62
N ILE A 8 50.78 -63.01 8.41
CA ILE A 8 52.19 -62.60 8.39
C ILE A 8 52.78 -63.04 7.03
N SER A 9 53.29 -62.07 6.27
CA SER A 9 53.97 -62.29 4.98
C SER A 9 55.27 -63.08 5.19
N GLY A 10 55.59 -64.03 4.30
CA GLY A 10 56.89 -64.71 4.27
C GLY A 10 57.12 -65.83 5.30
N LEU A 11 56.08 -66.40 5.92
CA LEU A 11 56.23 -67.47 6.92
C LEU A 11 56.80 -68.79 6.35
N ALA A 12 56.53 -69.14 5.09
CA ALA A 12 57.08 -70.35 4.47
C ALA A 12 58.30 -70.03 3.57
N SER A 13 58.29 -68.93 2.81
CA SER A 13 59.33 -68.64 1.81
C SER A 13 60.44 -67.66 2.24
N GLY A 14 60.25 -66.88 3.30
CA GLY A 14 61.18 -65.79 3.69
C GLY A 14 61.21 -64.57 2.76
N PHE A 15 60.27 -64.45 1.81
CA PHE A 15 60.21 -63.35 0.83
C PHE A 15 59.12 -62.33 1.18
N ASP A 16 59.47 -61.05 1.31
CA ASP A 16 58.50 -59.97 1.59
C ASP A 16 57.84 -59.47 0.29
N TRP A 17 56.90 -60.27 -0.21
CA TRP A 17 56.19 -59.95 -1.44
C TRP A 17 55.26 -58.73 -1.31
N ARG A 18 54.88 -58.29 -0.10
CA ARG A 18 54.04 -57.09 0.09
C ARG A 18 54.76 -55.81 -0.30
N SER A 19 55.99 -55.62 0.18
CA SER A 19 56.83 -54.48 -0.19
C SER A 19 57.09 -54.41 -1.71
N MET A 20 57.22 -55.57 -2.36
CA MET A 20 57.38 -55.67 -3.81
C MET A 20 56.09 -55.31 -4.56
N ILE A 21 54.91 -55.77 -4.11
CA ILE A 21 53.62 -55.34 -4.65
C ILE A 21 53.46 -53.83 -4.51
N ASP A 22 53.78 -53.25 -3.34
CA ASP A 22 53.67 -51.81 -3.13
C ASP A 22 54.58 -51.01 -4.08
N GLN A 23 55.79 -51.49 -4.37
CA GLN A 23 56.68 -50.89 -5.37
C GLN A 23 56.12 -50.98 -6.79
N PHE A 24 55.50 -52.11 -7.17
CA PHE A 24 54.83 -52.23 -8.46
C PHE A 24 53.60 -51.34 -8.56
N MET A 25 52.78 -51.28 -7.51
CA MET A 25 51.62 -50.40 -7.45
C MET A 25 52.04 -48.94 -7.58
N LYS A 26 53.15 -48.50 -6.95
CA LYS A 26 53.71 -47.15 -7.13
C LYS A 26 54.10 -46.83 -8.57
N ILE A 27 54.63 -47.80 -9.32
CA ILE A 27 54.98 -47.59 -10.74
C ILE A 27 53.72 -47.49 -11.59
N GLU A 28 52.74 -48.35 -11.34
CA GLU A 28 51.45 -48.36 -12.04
C GLU A 28 50.61 -47.10 -11.72
N HIS A 29 50.75 -46.53 -10.52
CA HIS A 29 50.12 -45.26 -10.13
C HIS A 29 50.63 -44.03 -10.90
N ARG A 30 51.79 -44.09 -11.59
CA ARG A 30 52.29 -42.96 -12.41
C ARG A 30 51.31 -42.49 -13.48
N GLY A 31 50.49 -43.42 -14.01
CA GLY A 31 49.43 -43.10 -14.96
C GLY A 31 48.33 -42.25 -14.33
N VAL A 32 47.96 -42.57 -13.09
CA VAL A 32 47.03 -41.79 -12.26
C VAL A 32 47.62 -40.43 -11.94
N ASP A 33 48.88 -40.37 -11.46
CA ASP A 33 49.54 -39.11 -11.08
C ASP A 33 49.57 -38.11 -12.25
N ARG A 34 49.78 -38.59 -13.48
CA ARG A 34 49.74 -37.77 -14.68
C ARG A 34 48.35 -37.22 -14.97
N ILE A 35 47.30 -38.04 -14.86
CA ILE A 35 45.91 -37.59 -15.09
C ILE A 35 45.46 -36.66 -13.96
N THR A 36 45.82 -36.95 -12.73
CA THR A 36 45.62 -36.08 -11.56
C THR A 36 46.29 -34.72 -11.79
N SER A 37 47.52 -34.69 -12.30
CA SER A 37 48.20 -33.43 -12.65
C SER A 37 47.45 -32.64 -13.72
N LYS A 38 46.95 -33.30 -14.77
CA LYS A 38 46.12 -32.67 -15.80
C LYS A 38 44.77 -32.16 -15.25
N LYS A 39 44.14 -32.90 -14.34
CA LYS A 39 42.93 -32.47 -13.63
C LYS A 39 43.19 -31.21 -12.81
N THR A 40 44.30 -31.18 -12.07
CA THR A 40 44.71 -29.99 -11.31
C THR A 40 44.93 -28.79 -12.23
N GLU A 41 45.60 -28.97 -13.36
CA GLU A 41 45.79 -27.90 -14.35
C GLU A 41 44.46 -27.38 -14.91
N ALA A 42 43.55 -28.28 -15.32
CA ALA A 42 42.22 -27.91 -15.81
C ALA A 42 41.37 -27.22 -14.73
N SER A 43 41.46 -27.67 -13.48
CA SER A 43 40.80 -27.06 -12.32
C SER A 43 41.31 -25.64 -12.06
N ASN A 44 42.63 -25.43 -12.13
CA ASN A 44 43.22 -24.10 -11.96
C ASN A 44 42.80 -23.17 -13.09
N LYS A 45 42.79 -23.65 -14.34
CA LYS A 45 42.27 -22.89 -15.50
C LYS A 45 40.80 -22.52 -15.33
N LEU A 46 39.98 -23.42 -14.80
CA LEU A 46 38.56 -23.14 -14.53
C LEU A 46 38.40 -22.04 -13.48
N THR A 47 39.15 -22.09 -12.38
CA THR A 47 39.15 -21.05 -11.34
C THR A 47 39.52 -19.68 -11.91
N GLU A 48 40.55 -19.62 -12.76
CA GLU A 48 40.95 -18.39 -13.44
C GLU A 48 39.86 -17.87 -14.38
N TRP A 49 39.23 -18.75 -15.18
CA TRP A 49 38.10 -18.36 -16.04
C TRP A 49 36.87 -17.90 -15.24
N GLN A 50 36.61 -18.45 -14.06
CA GLN A 50 35.53 -18.00 -13.17
C GLN A 50 35.82 -16.61 -12.62
N SER A 51 37.07 -16.37 -12.17
CA SER A 51 37.54 -15.07 -11.72
C SER A 51 37.44 -14.02 -12.84
N PHE A 52 37.84 -14.39 -14.06
CA PHE A 52 37.75 -13.51 -15.21
C PHE A 52 36.31 -13.20 -15.61
N ASN A 53 35.42 -14.20 -15.61
CA ASN A 53 34.00 -13.98 -15.90
C ASN A 53 33.36 -13.03 -14.89
N ALA A 54 33.71 -13.12 -13.61
CA ALA A 54 33.25 -12.17 -12.60
C ALA A 54 33.69 -10.72 -12.90
N LYS A 55 34.90 -10.52 -13.44
CA LYS A 55 35.37 -9.18 -13.89
C LYS A 55 34.62 -8.68 -15.11
N LEU A 56 34.33 -9.55 -16.08
CA LEU A 56 33.54 -9.22 -17.25
C LEU A 56 32.09 -8.85 -16.88
N LEU A 57 31.49 -9.57 -15.94
CA LEU A 57 30.16 -9.25 -15.41
C LEU A 57 30.14 -7.91 -14.65
N ALA A 58 31.20 -7.59 -13.90
CA ALA A 58 31.35 -6.29 -13.25
C ALA A 58 31.47 -5.15 -14.28
N LEU A 59 32.23 -5.36 -15.36
CA LEU A 59 32.30 -4.42 -16.48
C LEU A 59 30.93 -4.28 -17.16
N ARG A 60 30.20 -5.39 -17.38
CA ARG A 60 28.85 -5.36 -17.96
C ARG A 60 27.90 -4.54 -17.08
N THR A 61 27.97 -4.73 -15.76
CA THR A 61 27.14 -4.00 -14.78
C THR A 61 27.45 -2.50 -14.79
N SER A 62 28.73 -2.12 -14.84
CA SER A 62 29.10 -0.69 -14.92
C SER A 62 28.71 -0.04 -16.26
N ALA A 63 28.76 -0.79 -17.37
CA ALA A 63 28.23 -0.34 -18.66
C ALA A 63 26.70 -0.22 -18.63
N GLU A 64 26.01 -1.14 -17.96
CA GLU A 64 24.56 -1.11 -17.78
C GLU A 64 24.07 0.11 -17.00
N ASN A 65 24.87 0.65 -16.08
CA ASN A 65 24.57 1.89 -15.34
C ASN A 65 24.88 3.19 -16.12
N LEU A 66 25.25 3.08 -17.40
CA LEU A 66 25.59 4.19 -18.31
C LEU A 66 24.93 4.06 -19.68
N LYS A 67 24.25 2.94 -19.97
CA LYS A 67 23.72 2.66 -21.32
C LYS A 67 22.43 3.42 -21.60
N ASP A 68 21.68 3.79 -20.55
CA ASP A 68 20.37 4.41 -20.68
C ASP A 68 20.45 5.92 -20.47
N TYR A 69 19.56 6.66 -21.14
CA TYR A 69 19.58 8.13 -21.10
C TYR A 69 19.32 8.68 -19.67
N ASP A 70 18.47 7.99 -18.91
CA ASP A 70 18.11 8.36 -17.54
C ASP A 70 19.24 8.14 -16.54
N ASP A 71 20.24 7.31 -16.88
CA ASP A 71 21.44 7.14 -16.04
C ASP A 71 22.25 8.43 -15.88
N PHE A 72 22.08 9.36 -16.83
CA PHE A 72 22.72 10.66 -16.87
C PHE A 72 21.79 11.79 -16.39
N SER A 73 20.52 11.49 -16.12
CA SER A 73 19.54 12.43 -15.55
C SER A 73 19.65 12.50 -14.03
N ILE A 74 20.87 12.71 -13.52
CA ILE A 74 21.14 12.88 -12.09
C ILE A 74 21.22 14.38 -11.80
N PHE A 75 20.53 14.81 -10.76
CA PHE A 75 20.47 16.21 -10.36
C PHE A 75 20.94 16.37 -8.93
N SER A 76 21.72 17.40 -8.69
CA SER A 76 22.16 17.78 -7.36
C SER A 76 21.58 19.13 -6.98
N THR A 77 21.57 19.39 -5.68
CA THR A 77 21.07 20.66 -5.14
C THR A 77 22.14 21.33 -4.32
N SER A 78 22.27 22.64 -4.45
CA SER A 78 23.00 23.46 -3.51
C SER A 78 22.06 24.48 -2.88
N MET A 79 22.28 24.80 -1.61
CA MET A 79 21.44 25.75 -0.89
C MET A 79 22.30 26.77 -0.18
N THR A 80 21.93 28.03 -0.32
CA THR A 80 22.54 29.16 0.40
C THR A 80 21.46 29.97 1.09
N THR A 81 21.86 30.80 2.05
CA THR A 81 20.95 31.73 2.74
C THR A 81 21.48 33.16 2.62
N ASP A 82 20.57 34.13 2.70
CA ASP A 82 20.89 35.56 2.85
C ASP A 82 21.34 35.93 4.27
N SER A 83 21.20 34.99 5.23
CA SER A 83 21.59 35.15 6.63
C SER A 83 23.01 34.66 6.91
N SER A 84 23.76 35.42 7.71
CA SER A 84 25.12 35.04 8.15
C SER A 84 25.14 34.09 9.36
N THR A 85 23.99 33.86 10.01
CA THR A 85 23.88 33.06 11.24
C THR A 85 23.04 31.80 11.07
N VAL A 86 22.14 31.76 10.09
CA VAL A 86 21.23 30.65 9.84
C VAL A 86 21.68 29.90 8.60
N LYS A 87 21.90 28.58 8.73
CA LYS A 87 22.24 27.72 7.59
C LYS A 87 20.97 27.19 6.93
N ALA A 88 20.97 27.04 5.62
CA ALA A 88 19.84 26.46 4.88
C ALA A 88 19.42 25.08 5.43
N ALA A 89 20.41 24.23 5.75
CA ALA A 89 20.20 22.89 6.29
C ALA A 89 19.54 22.85 7.69
N ASP A 90 19.48 23.99 8.41
CA ASP A 90 18.73 24.09 9.67
C ASP A 90 17.23 24.38 9.41
N LEU A 91 16.89 24.91 8.23
CA LEU A 91 15.53 25.32 7.85
C LEU A 91 14.84 24.26 7.00
N LEU A 92 15.52 23.72 5.99
CA LEU A 92 14.96 22.72 5.08
C LEU A 92 16.04 21.80 4.49
N SER A 93 15.63 20.63 4.00
CA SER A 93 16.46 19.75 3.16
C SER A 93 15.74 19.41 1.86
N VAL A 94 16.49 19.20 0.79
CA VAL A 94 15.94 18.96 -0.54
C VAL A 94 16.48 17.67 -1.13
N THR A 95 15.63 16.92 -1.82
CA THR A 95 16.00 15.76 -2.63
C THR A 95 15.45 15.90 -4.04
N THR A 96 16.13 15.29 -5.01
CA THR A 96 15.81 15.35 -6.44
C THR A 96 15.56 13.96 -7.01
N SER A 97 14.72 13.88 -8.04
CA SER A 97 14.51 12.69 -8.87
C SER A 97 15.08 12.92 -10.28
N SER A 98 15.02 11.89 -11.14
CA SER A 98 15.43 11.99 -12.55
C SER A 98 14.56 12.91 -13.40
N SER A 99 13.43 13.39 -12.87
CA SER A 99 12.54 14.36 -13.51
C SER A 99 12.78 15.79 -13.05
N ALA A 100 13.78 16.03 -12.17
CA ALA A 100 14.05 17.34 -11.63
C ALA A 100 14.38 18.35 -12.73
N SER A 101 13.75 19.52 -12.68
CA SER A 101 14.06 20.61 -13.59
C SER A 101 15.18 21.50 -13.02
N PRO A 102 16.32 21.66 -13.71
CA PRO A 102 17.35 22.62 -13.31
C PRO A 102 16.80 24.03 -13.20
N GLY A 103 17.25 24.78 -12.19
CA GLY A 103 16.79 26.13 -11.92
C GLY A 103 17.17 26.61 -10.53
N THR A 104 17.03 27.92 -10.31
CA THR A 104 17.27 28.56 -9.02
C THR A 104 15.93 29.07 -8.47
N TYR A 105 15.65 28.76 -7.20
CA TYR A 105 14.39 29.07 -6.52
C TYR A 105 14.68 29.76 -5.17
N ASN A 106 13.93 30.81 -4.84
CA ASN A 106 14.01 31.45 -3.53
C ASN A 106 12.87 30.98 -2.64
N ILE A 107 13.22 30.42 -1.48
CA ILE A 107 12.30 29.75 -0.57
C ILE A 107 12.34 30.43 0.81
N ILE A 108 11.18 30.79 1.35
CA ILE A 108 11.01 31.26 2.72
C ILE A 108 10.10 30.29 3.46
N VAL A 109 10.53 29.77 4.62
CA VAL A 109 9.73 28.85 5.42
C VAL A 109 8.95 29.65 6.46
N LYS A 110 7.66 29.87 6.24
CA LYS A 110 6.81 30.65 7.16
C LYS A 110 6.41 29.84 8.38
N ASN A 111 5.81 28.68 8.16
CA ASN A 111 5.35 27.80 9.23
C ASN A 111 5.48 26.34 8.82
N LYS A 112 5.59 25.46 9.83
CA LYS A 112 5.59 24.01 9.66
C LYS A 112 4.20 23.44 9.85
N ALA A 113 3.94 22.33 9.18
CA ALA A 113 2.74 21.56 9.46
C ALA A 113 2.86 20.93 10.87
N THR A 114 1.82 21.06 11.68
CA THR A 114 1.75 20.49 13.04
C THR A 114 0.62 19.47 13.12
N ALA A 115 0.83 18.41 13.89
CA ALA A 115 -0.17 17.40 14.15
C ALA A 115 -1.01 17.81 15.36
N GLU A 116 -2.34 17.75 15.21
CA GLU A 116 -3.24 18.12 16.29
C GLU A 116 -3.11 17.15 17.48
N LYS A 117 -3.17 17.73 18.69
CA LYS A 117 -3.19 16.98 19.94
C LYS A 117 -4.31 17.48 20.85
N LEU A 118 -5.26 16.60 21.16
CA LEU A 118 -6.40 16.84 22.04
C LEU A 118 -6.23 16.10 23.37
N ALA A 119 -6.88 16.60 24.42
CA ALA A 119 -6.88 15.99 25.74
C ALA A 119 -8.27 16.08 26.41
N SER A 120 -8.70 14.95 26.98
CA SER A 120 -9.97 14.77 27.69
C SER A 120 -10.05 15.62 28.97
N ARG A 121 -11.15 15.53 29.71
CA ARG A 121 -11.18 15.96 31.12
C ARG A 121 -10.33 15.07 32.02
N TYR A 122 -10.18 15.47 33.28
CA TYR A 122 -9.52 14.67 34.31
C TYR A 122 -10.41 13.51 34.79
N PHE A 123 -9.78 12.37 35.04
CA PHE A 123 -10.38 11.18 35.64
C PHE A 123 -9.59 10.79 36.88
N SER A 124 -10.27 10.35 37.93
CA SER A 124 -9.65 9.92 39.19
C SER A 124 -8.96 8.56 39.11
N SER A 125 -9.38 7.71 38.16
CA SER A 125 -8.88 6.34 37.97
C SER A 125 -8.78 6.02 36.48
N ILE A 126 -7.91 5.06 36.15
CA ILE A 126 -7.78 4.53 34.79
C ILE A 126 -8.51 3.19 34.61
N THR A 127 -8.88 2.52 35.70
CA THR A 127 -9.49 1.17 35.73
C THR A 127 -10.94 1.17 36.21
N ASP A 128 -11.49 2.34 36.57
CA ASP A 128 -12.88 2.43 36.97
C ASP A 128 -13.74 2.39 35.70
N SER A 129 -14.81 1.61 35.74
CA SER A 129 -15.78 1.53 34.64
C SER A 129 -16.40 2.91 34.40
N MET A 130 -16.49 3.28 33.12
CA MET A 130 -16.98 4.58 32.68
C MET A 130 -18.48 4.74 32.91
N GLY A 131 -19.26 3.65 32.82
CA GLY A 131 -20.70 3.62 33.07
C GLY A 131 -21.56 3.95 31.85
N SER A 132 -22.88 3.89 32.03
CA SER A 132 -23.86 3.95 30.94
C SER A 132 -23.92 5.29 30.19
N SER A 133 -23.46 6.38 30.78
CA SER A 133 -23.38 7.69 30.10
C SER A 133 -22.29 7.77 29.02
N TYR A 134 -21.39 6.79 28.98
CA TYR A 134 -20.31 6.69 28.00
C TYR A 134 -20.53 5.56 26.99
N SER A 135 -21.60 4.76 27.13
CA SER A 135 -21.85 3.65 26.22
C SER A 135 -22.43 4.15 24.89
N GLY A 136 -21.99 3.52 23.79
CA GLY A 136 -22.41 3.83 22.42
C GLY A 136 -21.23 3.99 21.48
N ASN A 137 -21.44 4.65 20.34
CA ASN A 137 -20.44 4.81 19.30
C ASN A 137 -19.98 6.26 19.16
N ILE A 138 -18.68 6.44 18.95
CA ILE A 138 -18.09 7.69 18.49
C ILE A 138 -17.38 7.43 17.15
N LEU A 139 -17.22 8.45 16.32
CA LEU A 139 -16.38 8.39 15.13
C LEU A 139 -15.09 9.17 15.35
N ILE A 140 -13.97 8.53 15.03
CA ILE A 140 -12.65 9.16 14.96
C ILE A 140 -12.17 9.06 13.51
N ASN A 141 -12.00 10.19 12.84
CA ASN A 141 -11.63 10.26 11.41
C ASN A 141 -12.50 9.34 10.52
N GLY A 142 -13.81 9.29 10.79
CA GLY A 142 -14.78 8.52 10.01
C GLY A 142 -14.87 7.03 10.34
N ARG A 143 -14.14 6.53 11.36
CA ARG A 143 -14.31 5.15 11.86
C ARG A 143 -14.97 5.11 13.22
N ALA A 144 -15.87 4.15 13.38
CA ALA A 144 -16.54 3.88 14.64
C ALA A 144 -15.62 3.29 15.71
N VAL A 145 -15.78 3.79 16.93
CA VAL A 145 -15.26 3.23 18.18
C VAL A 145 -16.45 2.96 19.08
N THR A 146 -16.72 1.68 19.36
CA THR A 146 -17.80 1.27 20.27
C THR A 146 -17.29 1.23 21.71
N ILE A 147 -17.88 2.05 22.56
CA ILE A 147 -17.62 2.11 23.99
C ILE A 147 -18.76 1.42 24.74
N SER A 148 -18.41 0.51 25.63
CA SER A 148 -19.34 -0.24 26.48
C SER A 148 -19.39 0.38 27.88
N GLU A 149 -20.48 0.15 28.62
CA GLU A 149 -20.60 0.66 30.00
C GLU A 149 -19.51 0.13 30.94
N SER A 150 -19.02 -1.09 30.69
CA SER A 150 -17.98 -1.74 31.48
C SER A 150 -16.56 -1.28 31.15
N ASP A 151 -16.36 -0.55 30.04
CA ASP A 151 -15.03 -0.12 29.61
C ASP A 151 -14.41 0.83 30.63
N ASP A 152 -13.09 0.80 30.75
CA ASP A 152 -12.29 1.79 31.46
C ASP A 152 -11.48 2.69 30.47
N LEU A 153 -10.64 3.60 30.99
CA LEU A 153 -9.81 4.46 30.13
C LEU A 153 -8.76 3.68 29.33
N VAL A 154 -8.28 2.56 29.86
CA VAL A 154 -7.31 1.68 29.20
C VAL A 154 -7.98 1.00 28.01
N ASP A 155 -9.19 0.49 28.19
CA ASP A 155 -9.99 -0.11 27.12
C ASP A 155 -10.29 0.90 26.01
N ILE A 156 -10.72 2.12 26.34
CA ILE A 156 -10.98 3.17 25.35
C ILE A 156 -9.70 3.50 24.57
N ARG A 157 -8.55 3.66 25.25
CA ARG A 157 -7.25 3.88 24.61
C ARG A 157 -6.93 2.76 23.62
N ASP A 158 -7.08 1.51 24.04
CA ASP A 158 -6.70 0.36 23.24
C ASP A 158 -7.65 0.16 22.05
N LYS A 159 -8.95 0.36 22.24
CA LYS A 159 -9.94 0.36 21.15
C LYS A 159 -9.62 1.41 20.08
N ILE A 160 -9.27 2.64 20.47
CA ILE A 160 -8.85 3.68 19.52
C ILE A 160 -7.56 3.27 18.79
N ASN A 161 -6.54 2.80 19.53
CA ASN A 161 -5.25 2.44 18.95
C ASN A 161 -5.33 1.23 18.00
N ASN A 162 -6.19 0.26 18.28
CA ASN A 162 -6.38 -0.92 17.45
C ASN A 162 -6.95 -0.58 16.06
N LEU A 163 -7.68 0.54 15.95
CA LEU A 163 -8.23 1.05 14.69
C LEU A 163 -7.21 1.78 13.80
N ASN A 164 -5.93 1.84 14.19
CA ASN A 164 -4.83 2.31 13.34
C ASN A 164 -4.27 1.25 12.39
N SER A 165 -4.92 0.09 12.28
CA SER A 165 -4.53 -1.00 11.38
C SER A 165 -5.56 -1.21 10.26
N GLY A 166 -5.14 -1.85 9.16
CA GLY A 166 -5.97 -2.13 7.97
C GLY A 166 -6.14 -0.93 7.02
N ASN A 167 -7.00 -1.09 6.01
CA ASN A 167 -7.07 -0.19 4.84
C ASN A 167 -7.68 1.21 5.10
N ASN A 168 -8.40 1.43 6.21
CA ASN A 168 -9.02 2.73 6.54
C ASN A 168 -8.53 3.27 7.89
N ALA A 169 -7.27 3.03 8.29
CA ALA A 169 -6.73 3.41 9.60
C ALA A 169 -7.14 4.82 10.07
N THR A 170 -7.51 4.99 11.34
CA THR A 170 -7.93 6.31 11.87
C THR A 170 -6.81 7.35 11.84
N GLY A 171 -5.55 6.91 11.93
CA GLY A 171 -4.39 7.80 11.98
C GLY A 171 -4.32 8.60 13.28
N VAL A 172 -4.95 8.13 14.36
CA VAL A 172 -5.02 8.82 15.66
C VAL A 172 -4.51 7.90 16.76
N THR A 173 -3.49 8.35 17.49
CA THR A 173 -2.95 7.61 18.64
C THR A 173 -3.53 8.13 19.94
N ALA A 174 -4.10 7.23 20.75
CA ALA A 174 -4.57 7.51 22.09
C ALA A 174 -3.51 7.15 23.14
N SER A 175 -3.31 8.01 24.15
CA SER A 175 -2.43 7.74 25.29
C SER A 175 -2.95 8.36 26.57
N ILE A 176 -2.70 7.73 27.71
CA ILE A 176 -3.14 8.22 29.03
C ILE A 176 -1.97 8.91 29.73
N VAL A 177 -2.18 10.14 30.18
CA VAL A 177 -1.17 10.95 30.88
C VAL A 177 -1.62 11.20 32.32
N ASN A 178 -0.73 10.94 33.28
CA ASN A 178 -0.96 11.20 34.71
C ASN A 178 -0.45 12.61 35.09
N TYR A 179 -1.35 13.46 35.60
CA TYR A 179 -1.07 14.82 36.06
C TYR A 179 -0.96 14.94 37.59
N GLY A 180 -0.71 13.83 38.29
CA GLY A 180 -0.56 13.80 39.75
C GLY A 180 -1.89 13.92 40.47
N VAL A 181 -2.01 14.90 41.37
CA VAL A 181 -3.23 15.11 42.19
C VAL A 181 -4.47 15.49 41.38
N ALA A 182 -4.27 16.02 40.16
CA ALA A 182 -5.36 16.36 39.25
C ALA A 182 -5.96 15.12 38.56
N GLY A 183 -5.26 13.97 38.57
CA GLY A 183 -5.72 12.72 37.97
C GLY A 183 -5.16 12.46 36.56
N TYR A 184 -5.87 11.63 35.80
CA TYR A 184 -5.47 11.13 34.49
C TYR A 184 -6.24 11.81 33.36
N ARG A 185 -5.61 11.99 32.20
CA ARG A 185 -6.28 12.45 30.97
C ARG A 185 -5.96 11.53 29.81
N LEU A 186 -6.96 11.18 29.02
CA LEU A 186 -6.79 10.56 27.72
C LEU A 186 -6.40 11.64 26.71
N THR A 187 -5.34 11.42 25.95
CA THR A 187 -4.84 12.33 24.93
C THR A 187 -4.88 11.66 23.57
N LEU A 188 -5.38 12.38 22.57
CA LEU A 188 -5.45 11.93 21.17
C LEU A 188 -4.45 12.75 20.36
N THR A 189 -3.60 12.08 19.60
CA THR A 189 -2.59 12.75 18.75
C THR A 189 -2.77 12.26 17.32
N SER A 190 -2.94 13.18 16.37
CA SER A 190 -2.94 12.86 14.95
C SER A 190 -1.56 12.36 14.53
N LYS A 191 -1.51 11.32 13.69
CA LYS A 191 -0.27 10.85 13.06
C LYS A 191 0.11 11.75 11.88
N ALA A 192 -0.88 12.31 11.19
CA ALA A 192 -0.68 13.27 10.12
C ALA A 192 -0.62 14.69 10.67
N THR A 193 0.21 15.52 10.06
CA THR A 193 0.20 16.98 10.27
C THR A 193 -0.90 17.63 9.41
N GLY A 194 -1.15 18.91 9.62
CA GLY A 194 -2.08 19.69 8.81
C GLY A 194 -3.29 20.22 9.58
N ALA A 195 -3.99 21.16 8.98
CA ALA A 195 -5.14 21.87 9.55
C ALA A 195 -6.39 21.00 9.70
N ALA A 196 -6.48 19.88 8.97
CA ALA A 196 -7.61 18.94 9.07
C ALA A 196 -7.71 18.31 10.47
N GLY A 197 -6.56 18.06 11.12
CA GLY A 197 -6.50 17.57 12.50
C GLY A 197 -7.22 16.24 12.73
N ILE A 198 -7.89 16.14 13.87
CA ILE A 198 -8.67 14.99 14.33
C ILE A 198 -10.16 15.32 14.23
N SER A 199 -10.89 14.56 13.42
CA SER A 199 -12.35 14.61 13.42
C SER A 199 -12.91 13.72 14.54
N LEU A 200 -13.64 14.34 15.47
CA LEU A 200 -14.37 13.65 16.54
C LEU A 200 -15.87 13.94 16.39
N LEU A 201 -16.68 12.89 16.27
CA LEU A 201 -18.14 13.00 16.11
C LEU A 201 -18.84 11.97 17.01
N ASN A 202 -19.97 12.33 17.62
CA ASN A 202 -20.82 11.34 18.27
C ASN A 202 -21.61 10.57 17.21
N ALA A 203 -21.81 9.27 17.43
CA ALA A 203 -22.61 8.40 16.55
C ALA A 203 -23.52 7.46 17.36
N SER A 204 -24.07 7.99 18.46
CA SER A 204 -25.10 7.34 19.27
C SER A 204 -25.96 8.39 20.00
N GLY A 205 -27.01 7.94 20.69
CA GLY A 205 -27.85 8.77 21.57
C GLY A 205 -27.10 9.59 22.62
N ASN A 206 -25.97 9.08 23.12
CA ASN A 206 -25.22 9.71 24.20
C ASN A 206 -24.18 10.70 23.66
N ASP A 207 -24.01 11.85 24.34
CA ASP A 207 -22.90 12.77 24.08
C ASP A 207 -21.61 12.27 24.77
N ILE A 208 -21.05 11.20 24.21
CA ILE A 208 -19.88 10.54 24.76
C ILE A 208 -18.66 11.46 24.69
N LEU A 209 -18.48 12.21 23.59
CA LEU A 209 -17.33 13.10 23.43
C LEU A 209 -17.37 14.30 24.37
N GLY A 210 -18.55 14.88 24.61
CA GLY A 210 -18.75 15.91 25.63
C GLY A 210 -18.52 15.35 27.04
N ASN A 211 -18.99 14.13 27.30
CA ASN A 211 -18.70 13.41 28.54
C ASN A 211 -17.22 13.01 28.68
N LEU A 212 -16.47 12.75 27.63
CA LEU A 212 -15.03 12.57 27.75
C LEU A 212 -14.31 13.92 27.91
N GLY A 213 -15.00 15.04 27.65
CA GLY A 213 -14.45 16.38 27.70
C GLY A 213 -13.57 16.73 26.51
N PHE A 214 -13.70 15.99 25.40
CA PHE A 214 -13.03 16.34 24.13
C PHE A 214 -13.79 17.42 23.36
N THR A 215 -15.11 17.47 23.48
CA THR A 215 -15.98 18.47 22.86
C THR A 215 -16.78 19.24 23.90
N GLU A 216 -17.41 20.33 23.48
CA GLU A 216 -18.45 20.98 24.26
C GLU A 216 -19.71 20.09 24.35
N LYS A 217 -20.44 20.23 25.46
CA LYS A 217 -21.68 19.48 25.75
C LYS A 217 -22.94 20.16 25.21
N SER A 218 -22.88 21.48 25.00
CA SER A 218 -24.03 22.25 24.53
C SER A 218 -24.32 22.01 23.04
N ALA A 219 -25.56 21.67 22.70
CA ALA A 219 -26.02 21.59 21.31
C ALA A 219 -25.89 22.95 20.57
N LEU A 220 -25.85 24.07 21.30
CA LEU A 220 -25.61 25.41 20.75
C LEU A 220 -24.17 25.60 20.24
N SER A 221 -23.24 24.71 20.61
CA SER A 221 -21.84 24.71 20.18
C SER A 221 -21.60 23.87 18.91
N GLN A 222 -22.66 23.32 18.30
CA GLN A 222 -22.56 22.56 17.06
C GLN A 222 -22.48 23.51 15.85
N VAL A 223 -21.54 23.25 14.96
CA VAL A 223 -21.34 24.00 13.72
C VAL A 223 -21.36 23.06 12.52
N ILE A 224 -21.70 23.59 11.34
CA ILE A 224 -21.58 22.84 10.09
C ILE A 224 -20.10 22.48 9.89
N LYS A 225 -19.80 21.19 9.70
CA LYS A 225 -18.43 20.69 9.57
C LYS A 225 -17.87 21.01 8.18
N ASN A 226 -18.58 20.61 7.12
CA ASN A 226 -18.20 20.86 5.74
C ASN A 226 -19.19 21.86 5.11
N SER A 227 -19.02 23.14 5.42
CA SER A 227 -19.90 24.19 4.90
C SER A 227 -19.59 24.51 3.44
N ILE A 228 -20.63 24.69 2.63
CA ILE A 228 -20.54 25.25 1.27
C ILE A 228 -21.35 26.55 1.21
N THR A 229 -21.22 27.29 0.12
CA THR A 229 -22.01 28.52 -0.06
C THR A 229 -23.50 28.17 -0.13
N GLY A 230 -24.26 28.50 0.93
CA GLY A 230 -25.70 28.24 1.00
C GLY A 230 -26.08 26.77 1.27
N GLY A 231 -25.17 25.97 1.83
CA GLY A 231 -25.41 24.55 2.07
C GLY A 231 -24.39 23.87 2.98
N ALA A 232 -24.52 22.55 3.11
CA ALA A 232 -23.61 21.69 3.87
C ALA A 232 -23.33 20.38 3.11
N GLN A 233 -22.18 19.76 3.38
CA GLN A 233 -21.82 18.45 2.85
C GLN A 233 -21.54 17.46 3.99
N SER A 234 -21.88 16.19 3.79
CA SER A 234 -21.47 15.08 4.66
C SER A 234 -19.97 14.86 4.60
N ASP A 235 -19.43 13.98 5.43
CA ASP A 235 -18.10 13.40 5.23
C ASP A 235 -18.02 12.56 3.94
N ARG A 236 -16.79 12.13 3.59
CA ARG A 236 -16.50 11.31 2.42
C ARG A 236 -16.90 9.86 2.69
N PHE A 237 -17.53 9.24 1.69
CA PHE A 237 -17.88 7.83 1.69
C PHE A 237 -17.33 7.16 0.43
N THR A 238 -17.02 5.87 0.49
CA THR A 238 -16.43 5.12 -0.64
C THR A 238 -17.46 4.45 -1.55
N SER A 239 -18.75 4.51 -1.18
CA SER A 239 -19.84 3.93 -1.97
C SER A 239 -21.12 4.73 -1.74
N THR A 240 -21.97 4.76 -2.77
CA THR A 240 -23.34 5.32 -2.68
C THR A 240 -24.39 4.26 -2.36
N ASN A 241 -24.05 2.97 -2.46
CA ASN A 241 -25.00 1.85 -2.46
C ASN A 241 -24.80 0.87 -1.29
N LEU A 242 -23.92 1.22 -0.34
CA LEU A 242 -23.73 0.48 0.90
C LEU A 242 -24.34 1.28 2.05
N ALA A 243 -24.90 0.57 3.02
CA ALA A 243 -25.45 1.19 4.22
C ALA A 243 -24.36 2.02 4.93
N ILE A 244 -24.74 3.19 5.45
CA ILE A 244 -23.78 4.09 6.12
C ILE A 244 -23.11 3.40 7.32
N ALA A 245 -23.81 2.53 8.03
CA ALA A 245 -23.24 1.75 9.13
C ALA A 245 -22.05 0.89 8.69
N ASP A 246 -22.15 0.21 7.54
CA ASP A 246 -21.06 -0.62 7.03
C ASP A 246 -19.86 0.22 6.62
N LEU A 247 -20.11 1.37 6.00
CA LEU A 247 -19.07 2.31 5.57
C LEU A 247 -18.31 2.92 6.75
N LEU A 248 -18.99 3.17 7.87
CA LEU A 248 -18.41 3.72 9.10
C LEU A 248 -17.90 2.64 10.08
N GLY A 249 -18.25 1.37 9.86
CA GLY A 249 -17.93 0.25 10.75
C GLY A 249 -18.74 0.22 12.04
N LEU A 250 -19.99 0.68 12.02
CA LEU A 250 -20.88 0.68 13.18
C LEU A 250 -21.43 -0.73 13.45
N ASN A 251 -21.25 -1.23 14.68
CA ASN A 251 -21.73 -2.56 15.09
C ASN A 251 -23.27 -2.64 15.21
N ALA A 252 -23.91 -1.51 15.44
CA ALA A 252 -25.37 -1.33 15.38
C ALA A 252 -25.62 0.05 14.77
N GLY A 253 -26.31 0.10 13.63
CA GLY A 253 -26.63 1.37 12.99
C GLY A 253 -27.69 2.12 13.80
N GLU A 254 -27.39 3.38 14.12
CA GLU A 254 -28.35 4.26 14.78
C GLU A 254 -29.48 4.65 13.82
N SER A 255 -30.67 4.84 14.38
CA SER A 255 -31.83 5.34 13.64
C SER A 255 -32.42 6.55 14.33
N GLY A 256 -32.94 7.47 13.52
CA GLY A 256 -33.72 8.61 13.99
C GLY A 256 -34.96 8.79 13.12
N THR A 257 -36.06 9.16 13.76
CA THR A 257 -37.38 9.32 13.10
C THR A 257 -37.90 10.76 13.11
N SER A 258 -37.22 11.67 13.81
CA SER A 258 -37.62 13.07 13.98
C SER A 258 -36.43 14.03 13.71
N LEU A 259 -35.75 13.83 12.57
CA LEU A 259 -34.68 14.73 12.14
C LEU A 259 -35.29 15.94 11.41
N ILE A 260 -34.81 17.14 11.71
CA ILE A 260 -35.28 18.40 11.11
C ILE A 260 -34.10 19.16 10.51
N ILE A 261 -34.31 19.67 9.30
CA ILE A 261 -33.40 20.59 8.61
C ILE A 261 -34.11 21.93 8.42
N LYS A 262 -33.46 23.03 8.80
CA LYS A 262 -33.96 24.39 8.60
C LYS A 262 -33.35 25.03 7.36
N ASP A 263 -34.17 25.68 6.55
CA ASP A 263 -33.71 26.42 5.39
C ASP A 263 -33.14 27.81 5.74
N ALA A 264 -32.78 28.54 4.70
CA ALA A 264 -32.26 29.90 4.75
C ALA A 264 -33.23 30.97 5.31
N ASN A 265 -34.53 30.67 5.38
CA ASN A 265 -35.55 31.57 5.93
C ASN A 265 -35.93 31.21 7.38
N GLY A 266 -35.39 30.10 7.89
CA GLY A 266 -35.71 29.56 9.22
C GLY A 266 -36.93 28.64 9.22
N ASP A 267 -37.44 28.27 8.05
CA ASP A 267 -38.54 27.31 7.92
C ASP A 267 -38.01 25.88 8.12
N ASN A 268 -38.73 25.07 8.90
CA ASN A 268 -38.38 23.69 9.18
C ASN A 268 -38.85 22.76 8.05
N SER A 269 -38.06 21.71 7.77
CA SER A 269 -38.53 20.53 7.05
C SER A 269 -39.65 19.82 7.82
N ASN A 270 -40.33 18.88 7.15
CA ASN A 270 -41.08 17.85 7.87
C ASN A 270 -40.09 16.90 8.57
N GLU A 271 -40.59 15.99 9.42
CA GLU A 271 -39.76 14.96 10.05
C GLU A 271 -39.12 14.06 8.99
N ILE A 272 -37.80 14.00 9.00
CA ILE A 272 -36.99 13.11 8.17
C ILE A 272 -36.65 11.88 9.02
N SER A 273 -36.79 10.69 8.44
CA SER A 273 -36.35 9.45 9.07
C SER A 273 -35.14 8.89 8.34
N ILE A 274 -34.09 8.55 9.09
CA ILE A 274 -32.85 7.97 8.60
C ILE A 274 -32.49 6.79 9.50
N ASN A 275 -32.18 5.64 8.90
CA ASN A 275 -31.64 4.47 9.60
C ASN A 275 -30.29 4.10 9.00
N LEU A 276 -29.20 4.41 9.70
CA LEU A 276 -27.83 4.18 9.22
C LEU A 276 -27.52 2.70 9.00
N ALA A 277 -28.23 1.78 9.65
CA ALA A 277 -28.05 0.34 9.46
C ALA A 277 -28.50 -0.15 8.08
N THR A 278 -29.40 0.58 7.43
CA THR A 278 -30.09 0.11 6.22
C THR A 278 -30.06 1.10 5.07
N ASN A 279 -29.96 2.40 5.35
CA ASN A 279 -29.94 3.43 4.33
C ASN A 279 -28.52 3.70 3.84
N ASP A 280 -28.39 3.80 2.53
CA ASP A 280 -27.21 4.31 1.84
C ASP A 280 -27.32 5.83 1.56
N LEU A 281 -26.35 6.41 0.85
CA LEU A 281 -26.37 7.85 0.55
C LEU A 281 -27.54 8.26 -0.35
N ASN A 282 -27.95 7.39 -1.27
CA ASN A 282 -29.05 7.66 -2.19
C ASN A 282 -30.39 7.65 -1.45
N ASP A 283 -30.59 6.66 -0.57
CA ASP A 283 -31.76 6.58 0.31
C ASP A 283 -31.90 7.83 1.16
N ILE A 284 -30.81 8.29 1.78
CA ILE A 284 -30.81 9.50 2.63
C ILE A 284 -31.12 10.76 1.80
N CYS A 285 -30.52 10.87 0.61
CA CYS A 285 -30.80 11.96 -0.33
C CYS A 285 -32.31 12.01 -0.68
N VAL A 286 -32.90 10.87 -1.00
CA VAL A 286 -34.33 10.74 -1.30
C VAL A 286 -35.18 11.08 -0.08
N ALA A 287 -34.81 10.59 1.11
CA ALA A 287 -35.52 10.86 2.35
C ALA A 287 -35.58 12.36 2.66
N ILE A 288 -34.49 13.10 2.49
CA ILE A 288 -34.46 14.56 2.69
C ILE A 288 -35.34 15.28 1.67
N ASN A 289 -35.18 14.95 0.38
CA ASN A 289 -35.93 15.62 -0.69
C ASN A 289 -37.44 15.41 -0.60
N ASN A 290 -37.88 14.22 -0.18
CA ASN A 290 -39.30 13.90 0.00
C ASN A 290 -39.92 14.60 1.21
N ASN A 291 -39.11 14.94 2.22
CA ASN A 291 -39.58 15.49 3.50
C ASN A 291 -39.22 16.97 3.69
N LYS A 292 -38.81 17.69 2.64
CA LYS A 292 -38.47 19.13 2.73
C LYS A 292 -39.59 20.04 3.24
N GLY A 293 -40.86 19.64 3.15
CA GLY A 293 -41.98 20.43 3.70
C GLY A 293 -42.05 21.85 3.12
N ALA A 294 -42.15 22.86 4.00
CA ALA A 294 -42.10 24.29 3.61
C ALA A 294 -40.67 24.83 3.43
N ALA A 295 -39.66 24.09 3.89
CA ALA A 295 -38.26 24.46 3.79
C ALA A 295 -37.77 24.36 2.33
N ASN A 296 -37.11 25.41 1.85
CA ASN A 296 -36.53 25.44 0.51
C ASN A 296 -35.15 24.77 0.45
N ILE A 297 -35.09 23.49 0.82
CA ILE A 297 -33.87 22.67 0.80
C ILE A 297 -33.89 21.66 -0.36
N SER A 298 -32.70 21.26 -0.81
CA SER A 298 -32.51 20.16 -1.77
C SER A 298 -31.27 19.35 -1.42
N ALA A 299 -31.37 18.03 -1.50
CA ALA A 299 -30.25 17.11 -1.31
C ALA A 299 -29.82 16.47 -2.64
N SER A 300 -28.53 16.20 -2.79
CA SER A 300 -27.95 15.48 -3.93
C SER A 300 -26.73 14.67 -3.51
N VAL A 301 -26.44 13.57 -4.19
CA VAL A 301 -25.18 12.84 -4.03
C VAL A 301 -24.20 13.33 -5.08
N ILE A 302 -23.03 13.77 -4.63
CA ILE A 302 -21.92 14.22 -5.49
C ILE A 302 -20.72 13.31 -5.29
N PHE A 303 -19.80 13.31 -6.26
CA PHE A 303 -18.52 12.62 -6.13
C PHE A 303 -17.35 13.61 -6.22
N GLU A 304 -16.23 13.22 -5.62
CA GLU A 304 -14.93 13.88 -5.75
C GLU A 304 -13.85 12.82 -5.93
N LYS A 305 -12.84 13.08 -6.78
CA LYS A 305 -11.67 12.20 -6.92
C LYS A 305 -10.49 12.81 -6.16
N ILE A 306 -9.88 12.03 -5.27
CA ILE A 306 -8.70 12.43 -4.49
C ILE A 306 -7.68 11.32 -4.60
N ASP A 307 -6.48 11.65 -5.06
CA ASP A 307 -5.37 10.70 -5.27
C ASP A 307 -5.79 9.46 -6.08
N GLY A 308 -6.66 9.67 -7.07
CA GLY A 308 -7.21 8.62 -7.94
C GLY A 308 -8.34 7.78 -7.32
N THR A 309 -8.70 8.00 -6.05
CA THR A 309 -9.83 7.34 -5.39
C THR A 309 -11.09 8.20 -5.48
N THR A 310 -12.20 7.61 -5.92
CA THR A 310 -13.50 8.28 -5.94
C THR A 310 -14.16 8.19 -4.56
N TYR A 311 -14.58 9.34 -4.06
CA TYR A 311 -15.38 9.49 -2.84
C TYR A 311 -16.71 10.14 -3.17
N TYR A 312 -17.72 9.83 -2.36
CA TYR A 312 -19.08 10.31 -2.48
C TYR A 312 -19.47 11.13 -1.26
N ARG A 313 -20.30 12.15 -1.45
CA ARG A 313 -20.86 12.97 -0.38
C ARG A 313 -22.34 13.25 -0.61
N LEU A 314 -23.09 13.35 0.47
CA LEU A 314 -24.40 13.98 0.50
C LEU A 314 -24.20 15.51 0.58
N GLN A 315 -24.67 16.22 -0.43
CA GLN A 315 -24.76 17.69 -0.43
C GLN A 315 -26.20 18.11 -0.12
N ILE A 316 -26.37 19.10 0.74
CA ILE A 316 -27.65 19.72 1.08
C ILE A 316 -27.56 21.23 0.86
N ASP A 317 -28.32 21.72 -0.09
CA ASP A 317 -28.42 23.14 -0.46
C ASP A 317 -29.66 23.79 0.17
N GLY A 318 -29.66 25.13 0.24
CA GLY A 318 -30.77 25.92 0.77
C GLY A 318 -30.67 26.21 2.27
N ILE A 319 -29.49 26.02 2.87
CA ILE A 319 -29.23 26.20 4.30
C ILE A 319 -28.38 27.47 4.52
N ASN A 320 -28.86 28.41 5.34
CA ASN A 320 -28.05 29.56 5.80
C ASN A 320 -28.16 29.84 7.32
N SER A 321 -28.92 29.02 8.05
CA SER A 321 -29.18 29.22 9.48
C SER A 321 -27.96 28.87 10.33
N THR A 322 -27.80 29.52 11.49
CA THR A 322 -26.70 29.29 12.45
C THR A 322 -26.78 27.94 13.17
N SER A 323 -27.94 27.27 13.15
CA SER A 323 -28.12 25.91 13.66
C SER A 323 -29.23 25.21 12.86
N PRO A 324 -28.91 24.71 11.66
CA PRO A 324 -29.91 24.22 10.72
C PRO A 324 -30.29 22.77 10.94
N PHE A 325 -29.50 22.01 11.69
CA PHE A 325 -29.70 20.59 11.92
C PHE A 325 -30.17 20.33 13.34
N SER A 326 -31.23 19.56 13.50
CA SER A 326 -31.70 19.06 14.78
C SER A 326 -32.04 17.59 14.63
N ASP A 327 -31.40 16.73 15.43
CA ASP A 327 -31.68 15.30 15.44
C ASP A 327 -31.82 14.75 16.85
N GLN A 328 -32.31 13.51 16.90
CA GLN A 328 -32.16 12.61 18.03
C GLN A 328 -31.14 11.56 17.59
N ASN A 329 -30.21 11.20 18.48
CA ASN A 329 -29.15 10.20 18.25
C ASN A 329 -27.97 10.63 17.38
N ASN A 330 -27.72 11.93 17.21
CA ASN A 330 -26.49 12.46 16.59
C ASN A 330 -26.27 11.93 15.15
N ILE A 331 -27.34 11.65 14.40
CA ILE A 331 -27.27 11.13 13.03
C ILE A 331 -26.56 12.11 12.09
N PHE A 332 -26.82 13.41 12.19
CA PHE A 332 -26.15 14.43 11.38
C PHE A 332 -24.67 14.59 11.76
N GLN A 333 -24.30 14.35 13.02
CA GLN A 333 -22.88 14.23 13.40
C GLN A 333 -22.27 12.96 12.81
N ALA A 334 -22.97 11.81 12.86
CA ALA A 334 -22.49 10.56 12.28
C ALA A 334 -22.25 10.65 10.76
N LEU A 335 -23.10 11.40 10.05
CA LEU A 335 -22.91 11.73 8.63
C LEU A 335 -21.80 12.76 8.38
N GLY A 336 -21.29 13.42 9.42
CA GLY A 336 -20.27 14.47 9.29
C GLY A 336 -20.79 15.79 8.73
N LEU A 337 -22.10 16.05 8.82
CA LEU A 337 -22.69 17.34 8.41
C LEU A 337 -22.42 18.43 9.47
N ILE A 338 -22.45 18.05 10.74
CA ILE A 338 -22.19 18.93 11.89
C ILE A 338 -21.11 18.35 12.80
N LYS A 339 -20.44 19.21 13.55
CA LYS A 339 -19.48 18.84 14.60
C LYS A 339 -19.67 19.71 15.83
N SER A 340 -19.34 19.18 17.00
CA SER A 340 -19.27 19.97 18.23
C SER A 340 -17.96 20.76 18.31
N GLY A 341 -17.99 21.93 18.95
CA GLY A 341 -16.80 22.73 19.23
C GLY A 341 -15.80 22.03 20.16
N VAL A 342 -14.52 22.37 20.03
CA VAL A 342 -13.38 21.82 20.80
C VAL A 342 -12.63 22.91 21.58
N GLY A 343 -13.37 23.88 22.14
CA GLY A 343 -12.80 25.04 22.84
C GLY A 343 -12.04 24.70 24.12
N ASP A 344 -11.34 25.68 24.70
CA ASP A 344 -10.81 25.53 26.06
C ASP A 344 -11.96 25.50 27.08
N VAL A 345 -11.81 24.71 28.15
CA VAL A 345 -12.79 24.68 29.25
C VAL A 345 -12.63 25.95 30.05
N LEU A 346 -13.61 26.85 29.97
CA LEU A 346 -13.65 28.09 30.73
C LEU A 346 -14.49 27.92 31.99
N GLY A 347 -14.19 28.70 33.02
CA GLY A 347 -15.00 28.73 34.22
C GLY A 347 -14.37 29.49 35.36
N ILE A 348 -15.01 29.37 36.52
CA ILE A 348 -14.63 30.05 37.76
C ILE A 348 -14.64 29.07 38.92
N SER A 349 -13.74 29.28 39.87
CA SER A 349 -13.70 28.53 41.13
C SER A 349 -13.76 29.50 42.29
N GLY A 350 -14.50 29.13 43.33
CA GLY A 350 -14.51 29.83 44.60
C GLY A 350 -13.15 29.72 45.29
N SER A 351 -12.73 30.76 45.99
CA SER A 351 -11.42 30.82 46.63
C SER A 351 -11.32 30.06 47.96
N GLU A 352 -12.43 29.59 48.52
CA GLU A 352 -12.47 28.95 49.84
C GLU A 352 -12.72 27.45 49.74
N GLU A 353 -11.89 26.67 50.42
CA GLU A 353 -12.00 25.22 50.51
C GLU A 353 -13.02 24.88 51.60
N MET A 354 -14.19 24.37 51.19
CA MET A 354 -15.24 24.02 52.13
C MET A 354 -14.96 22.62 52.69
N THR A 355 -15.02 22.49 54.01
CA THR A 355 -14.80 21.22 54.70
C THR A 355 -16.01 20.79 55.52
N SER A 356 -16.11 19.50 55.80
CA SER A 356 -16.98 18.92 56.83
C SER A 356 -16.12 18.02 57.71
N SER A 357 -16.08 18.30 59.01
CA SER A 357 -15.18 17.64 59.95
C SER A 357 -13.70 17.69 59.53
N GLY A 358 -13.27 18.79 58.90
CA GLY A 358 -11.90 19.01 58.43
C GLY A 358 -11.50 18.23 57.18
N MET A 359 -12.44 17.58 56.49
CA MET A 359 -12.23 16.94 55.18
C MET A 359 -12.99 17.72 54.10
N ALA A 360 -12.45 17.80 52.88
CA ALA A 360 -13.13 18.48 51.76
C ALA A 360 -14.56 17.94 51.55
N ILE A 361 -15.53 18.84 51.35
CA ILE A 361 -16.93 18.44 51.14
C ILE A 361 -17.11 17.66 49.83
N SER A 362 -18.16 16.84 49.77
CA SER A 362 -18.66 16.22 48.54
C SER A 362 -20.10 16.66 48.27
N THR A 363 -20.63 16.35 47.09
CA THR A 363 -21.99 16.76 46.68
C THR A 363 -23.09 16.17 47.57
N THR A 364 -22.85 15.03 48.23
CA THR A 364 -23.82 14.36 49.11
C THR A 364 -23.87 14.93 50.53
N ILE A 365 -22.94 15.81 50.91
CA ILE A 365 -22.92 16.41 52.24
C ILE A 365 -24.11 17.37 52.38
N LYS A 366 -24.79 17.31 53.53
CA LYS A 366 -25.83 18.30 53.87
C LYS A 366 -25.19 19.65 54.13
N LEU A 367 -25.81 20.73 53.67
CA LEU A 367 -25.28 22.08 53.89
C LEU A 367 -25.06 22.35 55.39
N CYS A 368 -25.95 21.87 56.27
CA CYS A 368 -25.84 22.01 57.73
C CYS A 368 -24.67 21.25 58.38
N ASP A 369 -24.03 20.33 57.65
CA ASP A 369 -22.88 19.56 58.14
C ASP A 369 -21.54 20.17 57.69
N ILE A 370 -21.58 21.28 56.95
CA ILE A 370 -20.39 22.01 56.52
C ILE A 370 -19.81 22.80 57.69
N ASP A 371 -18.49 22.71 57.85
CA ASP A 371 -17.75 23.41 58.89
C ASP A 371 -17.99 24.92 58.78
N GLY A 372 -18.50 25.50 59.87
CA GLY A 372 -18.87 26.92 59.93
C GLY A 372 -20.38 27.16 60.03
N TYR A 373 -21.23 26.27 59.53
CA TYR A 373 -22.69 26.36 59.69
C TYR A 373 -23.12 25.54 60.91
N LEU A 374 -23.57 26.21 61.97
CA LEU A 374 -23.72 25.58 63.29
C LEU A 374 -25.09 24.93 63.51
N ALA A 375 -26.16 25.51 62.98
CA ALA A 375 -27.50 24.94 63.04
C ALA A 375 -28.44 25.54 61.98
N TYR A 376 -29.30 24.70 61.39
CA TYR A 376 -30.37 25.14 60.49
C TYR A 376 -31.46 25.92 61.23
N THR A 377 -31.82 27.10 60.70
CA THR A 377 -32.98 27.89 61.12
C THR A 377 -33.91 28.15 59.93
N ALA A 378 -35.23 28.09 60.18
CA ALA A 378 -36.21 28.39 59.13
C ALA A 378 -36.03 29.84 58.61
N GLY A 379 -35.77 29.98 57.31
CA GLY A 379 -35.47 31.25 56.65
C GLY A 379 -34.02 31.41 56.17
N ASP A 380 -33.14 30.47 56.52
CA ASP A 380 -31.77 30.42 56.00
C ASP A 380 -31.77 30.23 54.47
N HIS A 381 -30.94 30.99 53.75
CA HIS A 381 -30.87 30.96 52.28
C HIS A 381 -29.48 31.37 51.76
N ILE A 382 -29.22 31.04 50.50
CA ILE A 382 -28.04 31.48 49.74
C ILE A 382 -28.52 32.26 48.54
N ASP A 383 -28.11 33.52 48.44
CA ASP A 383 -28.32 34.34 47.26
C ASP A 383 -27.14 34.18 46.30
N PHE A 384 -27.43 34.05 45.01
CA PHE A 384 -26.45 34.17 43.96
C PHE A 384 -26.79 35.33 43.03
N THR A 385 -25.78 36.14 42.75
CA THR A 385 -25.85 37.25 41.79
C THR A 385 -24.65 37.19 40.86
N GLY A 386 -24.79 37.70 39.64
CA GLY A 386 -23.68 37.72 38.70
C GLY A 386 -24.14 37.85 37.25
N LYS A 387 -23.33 37.32 36.34
CA LYS A 387 -23.60 37.32 34.90
C LYS A 387 -23.52 35.91 34.35
N ASN A 388 -24.45 35.58 33.47
CA ASN A 388 -24.37 34.37 32.68
C ASN A 388 -23.33 34.50 31.57
N ILE A 389 -23.14 33.41 30.82
CA ILE A 389 -22.16 33.31 29.75
C ILE A 389 -22.41 34.29 28.59
N ALA A 390 -23.66 34.74 28.40
CA ALA A 390 -24.08 35.71 27.36
C ALA A 390 -24.16 37.16 27.89
N ALA A 391 -23.50 37.45 29.01
CA ALA A 391 -23.45 38.75 29.69
C ALA A 391 -24.78 39.25 30.30
N GLY A 392 -25.82 38.42 30.34
CA GLY A 392 -27.09 38.69 31.01
C GLY A 392 -26.99 38.56 32.52
N ASP A 393 -27.71 39.42 33.25
CA ASP A 393 -27.69 39.41 34.71
C ASP A 393 -28.44 38.19 35.27
N VAL A 394 -27.83 37.51 36.23
CA VAL A 394 -28.43 36.38 36.95
C VAL A 394 -28.58 36.77 38.41
N ASN A 395 -29.79 36.63 38.94
CA ASN A 395 -30.09 36.81 40.35
C ASN A 395 -31.04 35.70 40.80
N GLY A 396 -30.72 35.00 41.87
CA GLY A 396 -31.62 34.00 42.44
C GLY A 396 -31.28 33.68 43.89
N THR A 397 -32.21 32.98 44.53
CA THR A 397 -32.14 32.62 45.95
C THR A 397 -32.44 31.14 46.09
N PHE A 398 -31.51 30.41 46.69
CA PHE A 398 -31.69 29.04 47.13
C PHE A 398 -32.07 29.01 48.60
N ASN A 399 -33.30 28.58 48.91
CA ASN A 399 -33.74 28.44 50.30
C ASN A 399 -33.20 27.14 50.89
N ILE A 400 -32.51 27.22 52.03
CA ILE A 400 -31.95 26.05 52.71
C ILE A 400 -33.06 25.37 53.52
N SER A 401 -33.06 24.05 53.53
CA SER A 401 -33.84 23.20 54.43
C SER A 401 -32.92 22.29 55.25
N ALA A 402 -33.44 21.63 56.30
CA ALA A 402 -32.66 20.71 57.14
C ALA A 402 -32.08 19.49 56.37
N ASP A 403 -32.58 19.22 55.17
CA ASP A 403 -32.13 18.13 54.31
C ASP A 403 -31.45 18.62 53.03
N SER A 404 -31.30 19.93 52.83
CA SER A 404 -30.64 20.48 51.64
C SER A 404 -29.17 20.07 51.60
N THR A 405 -28.77 19.52 50.46
CA THR A 405 -27.43 19.04 50.18
C THR A 405 -26.63 20.05 49.37
N VAL A 406 -25.32 19.81 49.28
CA VAL A 406 -24.45 20.55 48.35
C VAL A 406 -24.92 20.37 46.91
N GLN A 407 -25.37 19.18 46.51
CA GLN A 407 -25.93 18.94 45.18
C GLN A 407 -27.14 19.85 44.89
N ASP A 408 -28.06 19.99 45.85
CA ASP A 408 -29.25 20.85 45.66
C ASP A 408 -28.86 22.32 45.41
N LEU A 409 -27.77 22.80 46.02
CA LEU A 409 -27.23 24.13 45.77
C LEU A 409 -26.59 24.24 44.37
N LEU A 410 -25.82 23.23 43.96
CA LEU A 410 -25.20 23.21 42.63
C LEU A 410 -26.27 23.21 41.54
N ASP A 411 -27.30 22.37 41.67
CA ASP A 411 -28.44 22.30 40.75
C ASP A 411 -29.18 23.64 40.65
N ALA A 412 -29.32 24.35 41.78
CA ALA A 412 -29.94 25.67 41.81
C ALA A 412 -29.09 26.73 41.10
N ILE A 413 -27.76 26.67 41.23
CA ILE A 413 -26.83 27.52 40.48
C ILE A 413 -26.92 27.22 38.98
N GLU A 414 -26.84 25.95 38.59
CA GLU A 414 -26.95 25.54 37.18
C GLU A 414 -28.26 26.01 36.56
N SER A 415 -29.38 25.78 37.26
CA SER A 415 -30.72 26.19 36.81
C SER A 415 -30.81 27.71 36.58
N ALA A 416 -30.22 28.50 37.47
CA ALA A 416 -30.27 29.96 37.39
C ALA A 416 -29.40 30.52 36.26
N TYR A 417 -28.20 29.97 36.08
CA TYR A 417 -27.24 30.45 35.08
C TYR A 417 -27.52 29.91 33.68
N SER A 418 -28.24 28.78 33.56
CA SER A 418 -28.60 28.17 32.27
C SER A 418 -29.92 28.69 31.67
N ALA A 419 -30.73 29.43 32.44
CA ALA A 419 -32.06 29.88 32.00
C ALA A 419 -32.06 30.94 30.87
N SER A 420 -30.91 31.44 30.43
CA SER A 420 -30.79 32.64 29.57
C SER A 420 -29.82 32.47 28.39
N ALA A 421 -30.00 31.40 27.61
CA ALA A 421 -29.24 31.06 26.39
C ALA A 421 -27.79 30.58 26.63
N GLY A 422 -27.56 29.95 27.78
CA GLY A 422 -26.28 29.36 28.12
C GLY A 422 -26.39 28.04 28.87
N ASP A 423 -25.28 27.32 28.99
CA ASP A 423 -25.19 26.05 29.70
C ASP A 423 -23.96 26.07 30.60
N VAL A 424 -24.15 25.82 31.90
CA VAL A 424 -23.07 25.76 32.89
C VAL A 424 -23.17 24.49 33.72
N THR A 425 -22.02 23.98 34.17
CA THR A 425 -21.94 22.88 35.14
C THR A 425 -21.34 23.38 36.45
N ALA A 426 -22.03 23.20 37.56
CA ALA A 426 -21.53 23.50 38.90
C ALA A 426 -21.09 22.20 39.60
N THR A 427 -19.85 22.17 40.09
CA THR A 427 -19.22 20.99 40.70
C THR A 427 -18.43 21.36 41.95
N ILE A 428 -17.98 20.35 42.69
CA ILE A 428 -17.00 20.50 43.78
C ILE A 428 -15.64 19.99 43.32
N THR A 429 -14.59 20.79 43.50
CA THR A 429 -13.20 20.37 43.23
C THR A 429 -12.72 19.35 44.27
N GLY A 430 -11.62 18.64 43.98
CA GLY A 430 -11.02 17.69 44.94
C GLY A 430 -10.57 18.31 46.28
N THR A 431 -10.49 19.63 46.35
CA THR A 431 -10.15 20.43 47.55
C THR A 431 -11.39 21.01 48.25
N GLY A 432 -12.60 20.80 47.74
CA GLY A 432 -13.84 21.26 48.36
C GLY A 432 -14.32 22.65 47.91
N ASN A 433 -13.74 23.24 46.85
CA ASN A 433 -14.21 24.51 46.31
C ASN A 433 -15.40 24.30 45.36
N ILE A 434 -16.33 25.25 45.29
CA ILE A 434 -17.34 25.27 44.21
C ILE A 434 -16.68 25.74 42.91
N GLN A 435 -16.84 24.98 41.84
CA GLN A 435 -16.37 25.32 40.49
C GLN A 435 -17.54 25.33 39.51
N ILE A 436 -17.66 26.40 38.72
CA ILE A 436 -18.71 26.59 37.73
C ILE A 436 -18.03 26.70 36.36
N VAL A 437 -18.33 25.75 35.49
CA VAL A 437 -17.77 25.56 34.16
C VAL A 437 -18.75 26.07 33.11
N ASP A 438 -18.25 26.80 32.13
CA ASP A 438 -18.98 27.18 30.91
C ASP A 438 -18.92 26.01 29.92
N ASN A 439 -20.08 25.49 29.51
CA ASN A 439 -20.21 24.38 28.57
C ASN A 439 -20.36 24.85 27.11
N THR A 440 -20.18 26.14 26.82
CA THR A 440 -20.33 26.73 25.49
C THR A 440 -19.02 27.24 24.91
N THR A 441 -18.95 27.37 23.59
CA THR A 441 -17.78 27.96 22.92
C THR A 441 -17.82 29.48 22.91
N GLY A 442 -16.69 30.12 23.19
CA GLY A 442 -16.49 31.56 22.94
C GLY A 442 -15.91 32.31 24.14
N GLU A 443 -15.99 33.64 24.10
CA GLU A 443 -15.71 34.46 25.28
C GLU A 443 -16.79 34.22 26.35
N SER A 444 -16.36 33.94 27.59
CA SER A 444 -17.28 33.74 28.70
C SER A 444 -17.41 35.01 29.54
N PHE A 445 -18.65 35.47 29.73
CA PHE A 445 -18.97 36.55 30.67
C PHE A 445 -19.38 36.03 32.05
N LEU A 446 -19.20 34.72 32.29
CA LEU A 446 -19.59 34.07 33.53
C LEU A 446 -18.95 34.75 34.75
N ASN A 447 -19.81 35.20 35.66
CA ASN A 447 -19.43 35.74 36.95
C ASN A 447 -20.47 35.32 37.98
N VAL A 448 -20.03 34.89 39.15
CA VAL A 448 -20.91 34.41 40.22
C VAL A 448 -20.47 35.01 41.54
N THR A 449 -21.43 35.42 42.36
CA THR A 449 -21.21 35.82 43.75
C THR A 449 -22.22 35.08 44.60
N LEU A 450 -21.75 34.26 45.54
CA LEU A 450 -22.60 33.55 46.51
C LEU A 450 -22.57 34.27 47.86
N THR A 451 -23.74 34.62 48.37
CA THR A 451 -23.91 35.26 49.69
C THR A 451 -24.79 34.37 50.55
N SER A 452 -24.24 33.87 51.66
CA SER A 452 -24.98 33.09 52.65
C SER A 452 -25.66 34.01 53.66
N THR A 453 -26.96 33.81 53.88
CA THR A 453 -27.72 34.42 54.98
C THR A 453 -28.21 33.29 55.90
N VAL A 454 -27.42 32.99 56.93
CA VAL A 454 -27.73 31.95 57.93
C VAL A 454 -27.79 32.55 59.34
N ALA A 455 -28.71 32.07 60.18
CA ALA A 455 -28.91 32.60 61.53
C ALA A 455 -27.86 32.14 62.57
N ASP A 456 -27.27 30.95 62.39
CA ASP A 456 -26.30 30.36 63.33
C ASP A 456 -25.07 29.82 62.60
N GLY A 457 -23.96 30.56 62.66
CA GLY A 457 -22.71 30.26 61.96
C GLY A 457 -22.48 31.11 60.69
N THR A 458 -21.70 30.60 59.75
CA THR A 458 -21.37 31.23 58.46
C THR A 458 -20.97 30.15 57.44
N LEU A 459 -21.57 30.19 56.24
CA LEU A 459 -21.04 29.46 55.08
C LEU A 459 -20.23 30.45 54.23
N ASN A 460 -18.93 30.21 54.11
CA ASN A 460 -18.03 31.08 53.35
C ASN A 460 -17.58 30.42 52.05
N PHE A 461 -18.19 30.80 50.93
CA PHE A 461 -17.83 30.29 49.60
C PHE A 461 -16.63 31.01 48.97
N GLY A 462 -16.09 32.03 49.66
CA GLY A 462 -15.01 32.85 49.14
C GLY A 462 -15.43 33.83 48.06
N THR A 463 -14.42 34.29 47.31
CA THR A 463 -14.61 35.11 46.11
C THR A 463 -14.48 34.25 44.86
N PHE A 464 -15.29 34.53 43.85
CA PHE A 464 -15.13 33.98 42.52
C PHE A 464 -14.50 35.04 41.62
N GLY A 465 -13.44 34.67 40.89
CA GLY A 465 -12.79 35.55 39.93
C GLY A 465 -13.60 35.76 38.65
N ALA A 466 -12.97 36.38 37.65
CA ALA A 466 -13.48 36.33 36.27
C ALA A 466 -13.24 34.93 35.68
N ALA A 467 -14.10 34.51 34.74
CA ALA A 467 -13.92 33.25 34.02
C ALA A 467 -12.56 33.20 33.32
N GLY A 468 -11.85 32.10 33.49
CA GLY A 468 -10.56 31.84 32.87
C GLY A 468 -10.44 30.40 32.38
N THR A 469 -9.36 30.09 31.67
CA THR A 469 -9.08 28.73 31.21
C THR A 469 -8.80 27.82 32.40
N LEU A 470 -9.74 26.93 32.70
CA LEU A 470 -9.58 25.88 33.71
C LEU A 470 -8.80 24.70 33.14
N MET A 471 -9.07 24.33 31.88
CA MET A 471 -8.37 23.25 31.20
C MET A 471 -8.28 23.50 29.69
N LYS A 472 -7.13 23.19 29.10
CA LYS A 472 -6.98 23.16 27.63
C LYS A 472 -7.44 21.84 27.05
N ARG A 473 -8.34 21.86 26.06
CA ARG A 473 -8.71 20.67 25.28
C ARG A 473 -7.73 20.45 24.13
N GLN A 474 -7.41 21.50 23.39
CA GLN A 474 -6.40 21.46 22.32
C GLN A 474 -5.02 21.81 22.89
N LEU A 475 -4.15 20.81 23.02
CA LEU A 475 -2.77 20.98 23.50
C LEU A 475 -1.83 21.48 22.39
N VAL A 476 -2.08 21.02 21.15
CA VAL A 476 -1.39 21.44 19.93
C VAL A 476 -2.45 21.54 18.84
N ALA A 477 -2.52 22.67 18.14
CA ALA A 477 -3.41 22.82 17.00
C ALA A 477 -2.83 22.12 15.76
N GLY A 478 -3.69 21.48 14.97
CA GLY A 478 -3.34 21.07 13.62
C GLY A 478 -3.20 22.31 12.74
N ALA A 479 -2.09 22.43 12.02
CA ALA A 479 -1.86 23.54 11.09
C ALA A 479 -1.11 23.02 9.87
N ASP A 480 -1.37 23.62 8.71
CA ASP A 480 -0.66 23.34 7.48
C ASP A 480 0.72 24.03 7.48
N ALA A 481 1.68 23.42 6.79
CA ALA A 481 2.92 24.08 6.42
C ALA A 481 2.62 25.24 5.47
N SER A 482 3.41 26.30 5.58
CA SER A 482 3.35 27.43 4.66
C SER A 482 4.76 27.85 4.30
N ILE A 483 5.03 27.85 3.00
CA ILE A 483 6.28 28.34 2.42
C ILE A 483 5.97 29.36 1.35
N GLU A 484 6.97 30.17 1.01
CA GLU A 484 6.93 31.07 -0.14
C GLU A 484 8.02 30.64 -1.12
N ILE A 485 7.66 30.41 -2.37
CA ILE A 485 8.58 30.08 -3.46
C ILE A 485 8.46 31.19 -4.51
N ASP A 486 9.55 31.93 -4.73
CA ASP A 486 9.64 33.06 -5.67
C ASP A 486 8.48 34.09 -5.53
N GLY A 487 8.07 34.35 -4.29
CA GLY A 487 6.99 35.30 -3.97
C GLY A 487 5.58 34.69 -3.91
N VAL A 488 5.42 33.41 -4.26
CA VAL A 488 4.13 32.71 -4.23
C VAL A 488 4.03 31.85 -2.97
N THR A 489 2.98 32.07 -2.18
CA THR A 489 2.74 31.26 -0.98
C THR A 489 2.13 29.92 -1.37
N VAL A 490 2.74 28.83 -0.89
CA VAL A 490 2.25 27.47 -1.02
C VAL A 490 1.96 26.91 0.36
N THR A 491 0.85 26.19 0.48
CA THR A 491 0.43 25.51 1.70
C THR A 491 0.38 24.01 1.49
N SER A 492 0.82 23.23 2.48
CA SER A 492 0.74 21.77 2.44
C SER A 492 0.36 21.22 3.81
N SER A 493 -0.41 20.13 3.83
CA SER A 493 -0.71 19.42 5.08
C SER A 493 0.51 18.69 5.66
N ASP A 494 1.58 18.49 4.88
CA ASP A 494 2.81 17.82 5.30
C ASP A 494 4.00 18.79 5.34
N ASN A 495 5.03 18.45 6.10
CA ASN A 495 6.34 19.08 6.06
C ASN A 495 7.21 18.54 4.91
N SER A 496 6.79 17.50 4.19
CA SER A 496 7.41 17.05 2.93
C SER A 496 6.56 17.51 1.75
N ILE A 497 7.12 18.36 0.90
CA ILE A 497 6.44 19.01 -0.23
C ILE A 497 7.13 18.56 -1.52
N ASP A 498 6.46 17.77 -2.35
CA ASP A 498 7.03 17.12 -3.56
C ASP A 498 6.31 17.45 -4.87
N ASP A 499 5.24 18.25 -4.81
CA ASP A 499 4.34 18.53 -5.93
C ASP A 499 4.50 19.95 -6.51
N VAL A 500 5.32 20.79 -5.88
CA VAL A 500 5.46 22.21 -6.26
C VAL A 500 6.50 22.43 -7.35
N ILE A 501 7.65 21.78 -7.22
CA ILE A 501 8.74 21.85 -8.20
C ILE A 501 8.91 20.44 -8.76
N ALA A 502 8.73 20.29 -10.08
CA ALA A 502 8.79 19.00 -10.74
C ALA A 502 10.09 18.26 -10.39
N GLY A 503 9.93 17.06 -9.85
CA GLY A 503 11.03 16.17 -9.47
C GLY A 503 11.85 16.60 -8.26
N VAL A 504 11.38 17.57 -7.45
CA VAL A 504 12.06 18.07 -6.25
C VAL A 504 11.16 17.92 -5.03
N THR A 505 11.71 17.33 -3.95
CA THR A 505 11.03 17.21 -2.66
C THR A 505 11.71 18.10 -1.62
N ILE A 506 10.95 19.00 -1.01
CA ILE A 506 11.38 19.94 0.02
C ILE A 506 10.87 19.45 1.38
N ASN A 507 11.78 19.20 2.31
CA ASN A 507 11.47 18.78 3.67
C ASN A 507 11.71 19.93 4.65
N LEU A 508 10.66 20.38 5.35
CA LEU A 508 10.70 21.50 6.27
C LEU A 508 11.16 21.07 7.66
N LEU A 509 12.25 21.68 8.13
CA LEU A 509 12.86 21.38 9.42
C LEU A 509 12.51 22.45 10.45
N LYS A 510 12.56 23.73 10.07
CA LYS A 510 12.28 24.88 10.94
C LYS A 510 11.74 26.07 10.15
N ALA A 511 10.84 26.82 10.77
CA ALA A 511 10.34 28.09 10.27
C ALA A 511 11.27 29.26 10.61
N ASP A 512 11.45 30.17 9.65
CA ASP A 512 12.12 31.46 9.81
C ASP A 512 11.70 32.39 8.66
N GLU A 513 10.73 33.27 8.93
CA GLU A 513 10.18 34.22 7.94
C GLU A 513 11.18 35.30 7.50
N ALA A 514 12.28 35.48 8.24
CA ALA A 514 13.26 36.54 7.96
C ALA A 514 14.42 36.09 7.06
N THR A 515 14.57 34.78 6.84
CA THR A 515 15.69 34.20 6.07
C THR A 515 15.20 33.65 4.75
N THR A 516 15.83 34.08 3.65
CA THR A 516 15.59 33.52 2.31
C THR A 516 16.61 32.43 2.02
N VAL A 517 16.13 31.24 1.68
CA VAL A 517 16.95 30.12 1.17
C VAL A 517 16.96 30.18 -0.35
N THR A 518 18.13 30.35 -0.96
CA THR A 518 18.30 30.18 -2.41
C THR A 518 18.69 28.74 -2.69
N LEU A 519 17.77 27.99 -3.29
CA LEU A 519 17.95 26.62 -3.77
C LEU A 519 18.38 26.65 -5.24
N ASP A 520 19.52 26.07 -5.55
CA ASP A 520 19.99 25.85 -6.91
C ASP A 520 19.92 24.35 -7.23
N VAL A 521 19.14 23.99 -8.26
CA VAL A 521 19.01 22.64 -8.79
C VAL A 521 19.78 22.59 -10.10
N GLY A 522 20.77 21.71 -10.16
CA GLY A 522 21.65 21.56 -11.32
C GLY A 522 21.89 20.10 -11.65
N GLN A 523 22.50 19.87 -12.80
CA GLN A 523 22.91 18.53 -13.19
C GLN A 523 24.09 18.07 -12.32
N ASP A 524 24.04 16.83 -11.82
CA ASP A 524 25.10 16.28 -10.98
C ASP A 524 26.26 15.76 -11.85
N ILE A 525 27.14 16.69 -12.20
CA ILE A 525 28.34 16.38 -12.98
C ILE A 525 29.28 15.47 -12.20
N ASP A 526 29.37 15.62 -10.87
CA ASP A 526 30.25 14.80 -10.04
C ASP A 526 29.72 13.37 -9.91
N GLY A 527 28.41 13.19 -9.72
CA GLY A 527 27.76 11.88 -9.77
C GLY A 527 27.91 11.19 -11.14
N THR A 528 27.81 11.96 -12.23
CA THR A 528 28.06 11.43 -13.59
C THR A 528 29.52 10.99 -13.76
N MET A 529 30.48 11.79 -13.28
CA MET A 529 31.90 11.45 -13.27
C MET A 529 32.19 10.18 -12.46
N GLU A 530 31.53 9.98 -11.33
CA GLU A 530 31.67 8.77 -10.52
C GLU A 530 31.27 7.51 -11.31
N LYS A 531 30.13 7.56 -12.02
CA LYS A 531 29.68 6.45 -12.88
C LYS A 531 30.67 6.16 -14.01
N ILE A 532 31.16 7.19 -14.71
CA ILE A 532 32.16 7.03 -15.78
C ILE A 532 33.47 6.43 -15.23
N ASN A 533 33.94 6.91 -14.08
CA ASN A 533 35.14 6.37 -13.42
C ASN A 533 34.97 4.92 -12.97
N ALA A 534 33.78 4.52 -12.53
CA ALA A 534 33.47 3.13 -12.18
C ALA A 534 33.53 2.21 -13.40
N PHE A 535 33.03 2.66 -14.55
CA PHE A 535 33.17 1.96 -15.83
C PHE A 535 34.64 1.82 -16.24
N VAL A 536 35.40 2.92 -16.24
CA VAL A 536 36.83 2.93 -16.56
C VAL A 536 37.62 1.98 -15.63
N SER A 537 37.33 2.00 -14.34
CA SER A 537 37.97 1.11 -13.35
C SER A 537 37.66 -0.37 -13.62
N SER A 538 36.41 -0.69 -13.96
CA SER A 538 36.00 -2.06 -14.29
C SER A 538 36.64 -2.54 -15.59
N TYR A 539 36.78 -1.66 -16.59
CA TYR A 539 37.49 -1.95 -17.83
C TYR A 539 38.98 -2.22 -17.53
N ASN A 540 39.62 -1.34 -16.75
CA ASN A 540 41.03 -1.49 -16.38
C ASN A 540 41.29 -2.79 -15.61
N ALA A 541 40.34 -3.23 -14.77
CA ALA A 541 40.44 -4.52 -14.09
C ALA A 541 40.42 -5.72 -15.06
N VAL A 542 39.64 -5.64 -16.15
CA VAL A 542 39.62 -6.65 -17.23
C VAL A 542 40.93 -6.58 -18.04
N ALA A 543 41.31 -5.40 -18.51
CA ALA A 543 42.52 -5.17 -19.31
C ALA A 543 43.79 -5.62 -18.57
N SER A 544 43.95 -5.20 -17.32
CA SER A 544 45.07 -5.59 -16.45
C SER A 544 45.13 -7.10 -16.20
N TYR A 545 43.98 -7.77 -16.05
CA TYR A 545 43.95 -9.23 -15.88
C TYR A 545 44.40 -9.95 -17.16
N ILE A 546 43.89 -9.53 -18.32
CA ILE A 546 44.31 -10.07 -19.62
C ILE A 546 45.82 -9.88 -19.80
N TYR A 547 46.34 -8.68 -19.53
CA TYR A 547 47.77 -8.39 -19.63
C TYR A 547 48.61 -9.30 -18.73
N GLN A 548 48.23 -9.48 -17.46
CA GLN A 548 48.92 -10.37 -16.53
C GLN A 548 48.96 -11.81 -17.06
N GLN A 549 47.83 -12.35 -17.51
CA GLN A 549 47.76 -13.72 -18.03
C GLN A 549 48.54 -13.92 -19.33
N GLN A 550 48.64 -12.89 -20.18
CA GLN A 550 49.35 -12.96 -21.47
C GLN A 550 50.82 -12.52 -21.40
N SER A 551 51.31 -12.05 -20.26
CA SER A 551 52.69 -11.57 -20.15
C SER A 551 53.71 -12.73 -20.13
N TYR A 552 54.93 -12.47 -20.58
CA TYR A 552 56.05 -13.42 -20.55
C TYR A 552 57.30 -12.71 -20.05
N ASP A 553 57.88 -13.20 -18.97
CA ASP A 553 59.13 -12.67 -18.42
C ASP A 553 60.31 -13.42 -19.07
N ASN A 554 61.07 -12.70 -19.89
CA ASN A 554 62.20 -13.25 -20.61
C ASN A 554 63.42 -13.55 -19.70
N GLN A 555 63.47 -12.95 -18.51
CA GLN A 555 64.56 -13.14 -17.55
C GLN A 555 64.33 -14.38 -16.68
N SER A 556 63.11 -14.58 -16.16
CA SER A 556 62.75 -15.78 -15.40
C SER A 556 62.35 -16.97 -16.29
N LYS A 557 62.03 -16.70 -17.57
CA LYS A 557 61.43 -17.67 -18.53
C LYS A 557 60.09 -18.22 -18.03
N GLU A 558 59.34 -17.39 -17.31
CA GLU A 558 58.04 -17.73 -16.75
C GLU A 558 56.91 -16.99 -17.49
N THR A 559 55.78 -17.68 -17.67
CA THR A 559 54.55 -17.07 -18.16
C THR A 559 53.84 -16.36 -17.02
N GLY A 560 53.22 -15.21 -17.30
CA GLY A 560 52.53 -14.41 -16.30
C GLY A 560 51.30 -15.07 -15.70
N GLY A 561 50.69 -16.04 -16.38
CA GLY A 561 49.57 -16.82 -15.84
C GLY A 561 49.29 -18.14 -16.57
N ILE A 562 48.44 -18.97 -15.97
CA ILE A 562 48.11 -20.32 -16.48
C ILE A 562 47.27 -20.27 -17.77
N LEU A 563 46.70 -19.11 -18.12
CA LEU A 563 45.94 -18.88 -19.34
C LEU A 563 46.81 -18.35 -20.50
N PHE A 564 48.14 -18.32 -20.34
CA PHE A 564 49.05 -17.87 -21.39
C PHE A 564 48.83 -18.67 -22.69
N GLY A 565 48.60 -17.95 -23.79
CA GLY A 565 48.34 -18.53 -25.11
C GLY A 565 46.91 -19.05 -25.33
N ASP A 566 45.96 -18.81 -24.41
CA ASP A 566 44.56 -19.18 -24.63
C ASP A 566 43.90 -18.30 -25.71
N GLY A 567 43.38 -18.93 -26.76
CA GLY A 567 42.75 -18.22 -27.89
C GLY A 567 41.42 -17.53 -27.52
N THR A 568 40.69 -18.05 -26.53
CA THR A 568 39.45 -17.44 -26.02
C THR A 568 39.77 -16.12 -25.34
N LEU A 569 40.82 -16.09 -24.52
CA LEU A 569 41.28 -14.87 -23.84
C LEU A 569 41.72 -13.80 -24.84
N SER A 570 42.38 -14.22 -25.93
CA SER A 570 42.73 -13.33 -27.04
C SER A 570 41.50 -12.81 -27.79
N SER A 571 40.45 -13.61 -27.93
CA SER A 571 39.19 -13.20 -28.57
C SER A 571 38.49 -12.12 -27.72
N VAL A 572 38.36 -12.36 -26.40
CA VAL A 572 37.81 -11.34 -25.47
C VAL A 572 38.59 -10.04 -25.54
N LYS A 573 39.93 -10.11 -25.59
CA LYS A 573 40.77 -8.92 -25.73
C LYS A 573 40.47 -8.16 -27.02
N MET A 574 40.35 -8.86 -28.15
CA MET A 574 40.05 -8.22 -29.43
C MET A 574 38.67 -7.57 -29.40
N ASP A 575 37.64 -8.26 -28.91
CA ASP A 575 36.27 -7.74 -28.84
C ASP A 575 36.20 -6.49 -27.96
N VAL A 576 36.75 -6.56 -26.74
CA VAL A 576 36.73 -5.46 -25.76
C VAL A 576 37.58 -4.26 -26.22
N SER A 577 38.78 -4.50 -26.76
CA SER A 577 39.65 -3.41 -27.21
C SER A 577 39.16 -2.74 -28.50
N SER A 578 38.41 -3.44 -29.35
CA SER A 578 37.87 -2.85 -30.59
C SER A 578 36.82 -1.77 -30.30
N LEU A 579 35.99 -1.98 -29.27
CA LEU A 579 34.95 -1.01 -28.88
C LEU A 579 35.53 0.34 -28.43
N ILE A 580 36.66 0.32 -27.74
CA ILE A 580 37.30 1.55 -27.20
C ILE A 580 37.80 2.49 -28.29
N ILE A 581 38.19 1.95 -29.43
CA ILE A 581 38.76 2.71 -30.55
C ILE A 581 37.73 3.01 -31.65
N GLU A 582 36.52 2.50 -31.50
CA GLU A 582 35.44 2.70 -32.47
C GLU A 582 34.85 4.11 -32.37
N SER A 583 34.50 4.67 -33.52
CA SER A 583 33.78 5.95 -33.58
C SER A 583 32.29 5.69 -33.41
N VAL A 584 31.69 6.30 -32.39
CA VAL A 584 30.25 6.20 -32.14
C VAL A 584 29.48 6.97 -33.20
N TRP A 585 28.62 6.27 -33.93
CA TRP A 585 27.77 6.86 -34.95
C TRP A 585 26.73 7.80 -34.33
N GLY A 586 26.41 8.90 -35.01
CA GLY A 586 25.34 9.81 -34.60
C GLY A 586 25.73 10.81 -33.50
N VAL A 587 26.93 10.72 -32.94
CA VAL A 587 27.56 11.73 -32.05
C VAL A 587 28.31 12.76 -32.89
N SER A 588 28.48 13.98 -32.37
CA SER A 588 29.34 15.00 -32.99
C SER A 588 30.75 14.44 -33.23
N SER A 589 31.35 14.75 -34.38
CA SER A 589 32.72 14.30 -34.71
C SER A 589 33.77 14.79 -33.71
N GLU A 590 33.47 15.85 -32.96
CA GLU A 590 34.34 16.38 -31.89
C GLU A 590 34.36 15.47 -30.65
N PHE A 591 33.37 14.60 -30.46
CA PHE A 591 33.22 13.73 -29.28
C PHE A 591 32.98 12.27 -29.63
N ALA A 592 33.10 11.87 -30.90
CA ALA A 592 32.70 10.55 -31.38
C ALA A 592 33.59 9.38 -30.88
N THR A 593 34.69 9.65 -30.18
CA THR A 593 35.55 8.61 -29.57
C THR A 593 35.91 9.00 -28.14
N LEU A 594 36.22 8.00 -27.29
CA LEU A 594 36.62 8.23 -25.89
C LEU A 594 37.79 9.20 -25.73
N GLY A 595 38.81 9.07 -26.57
CA GLY A 595 40.00 9.93 -26.52
C GLY A 595 39.66 11.41 -26.74
N LEU A 596 38.70 11.70 -27.62
CA LEU A 596 38.25 13.07 -27.88
C LEU A 596 37.40 13.65 -26.73
N ALA A 597 36.75 12.78 -25.95
CA ALA A 597 36.02 13.15 -24.74
C ALA A 597 36.90 13.27 -23.48
N GLY A 598 38.23 13.09 -23.60
CA GLY A 598 39.16 13.18 -22.48
C GLY A 598 39.44 11.84 -21.77
N ILE A 599 39.06 10.70 -22.36
CA ILE A 599 39.35 9.35 -21.83
C ILE A 599 40.35 8.66 -22.76
N ASN A 600 41.62 8.66 -22.35
CA ASN A 600 42.74 8.22 -23.18
C ASN A 600 43.14 6.77 -22.90
N LEU A 601 43.70 6.08 -23.91
CA LEU A 601 44.28 4.74 -23.78
C LEU A 601 45.80 4.84 -23.58
N ASP A 602 46.35 4.14 -22.58
CA ASP A 602 47.80 4.02 -22.37
C ASP A 602 48.43 2.90 -23.25
N ASN A 603 49.75 2.74 -23.15
CA ASN A 603 50.48 1.73 -23.94
C ASN A 603 50.23 0.30 -23.46
N GLU A 604 49.72 0.13 -22.24
CA GLU A 604 49.38 -1.13 -21.60
C GLU A 604 47.92 -1.54 -21.87
N GLY A 605 47.12 -0.66 -22.50
CA GLY A 605 45.72 -0.89 -22.86
C GLY A 605 44.71 -0.52 -21.77
N ASN A 606 45.12 0.24 -20.75
CA ASN A 606 44.24 0.81 -19.73
C ASN A 606 43.74 2.19 -20.14
N LEU A 607 42.53 2.52 -19.70
CA LEU A 607 41.92 3.84 -19.84
C LEU A 607 42.34 4.77 -18.70
N CYS A 608 42.63 6.02 -19.04
CA CYS A 608 42.95 7.11 -18.14
C CYS A 608 42.03 8.30 -18.41
N VAL A 609 41.34 8.79 -17.38
CA VAL A 609 40.43 9.94 -17.47
C VAL A 609 41.18 11.22 -17.18
N ASP A 610 41.12 12.19 -18.10
CA ASP A 610 41.46 13.58 -17.85
C ASP A 610 40.25 14.28 -17.19
N THR A 611 40.27 14.32 -15.85
CA THR A 611 39.15 14.80 -15.03
C THR A 611 38.75 16.24 -15.37
N ASP A 612 39.72 17.12 -15.62
CA ASP A 612 39.44 18.54 -15.87
C ASP A 612 38.80 18.73 -17.25
N VAL A 613 39.30 18.01 -18.26
CA VAL A 613 38.77 18.05 -19.63
C VAL A 613 37.35 17.46 -19.69
N LEU A 614 37.17 16.24 -19.16
CA LEU A 614 35.88 15.57 -19.21
C LEU A 614 34.82 16.32 -18.39
N LYS A 615 35.18 16.84 -17.20
CA LYS A 615 34.27 17.67 -16.39
C LYS A 615 33.88 18.95 -17.13
N GLY A 616 34.81 19.60 -17.84
CA GLY A 616 34.52 20.75 -18.69
C GLY A 616 33.53 20.44 -19.82
N TYR A 617 33.66 19.29 -20.48
CA TYR A 617 32.71 18.85 -21.52
C TYR A 617 31.36 18.42 -20.96
N LEU A 618 31.31 17.78 -19.79
CA LEU A 618 30.04 17.48 -19.13
C LEU A 618 29.27 18.77 -18.76
N GLN A 619 29.96 19.89 -18.54
CA GLN A 619 29.30 21.18 -18.27
C GLN A 619 28.81 21.89 -19.54
N THR A 620 29.52 21.76 -20.66
CA THR A 620 29.30 22.57 -21.88
C THR A 620 28.65 21.80 -23.03
N ASN A 621 28.88 20.49 -23.10
CA ASN A 621 28.50 19.58 -24.18
C ASN A 621 27.86 18.29 -23.61
N PHE A 622 27.06 18.41 -22.55
CA PHE A 622 26.50 17.27 -21.83
C PHE A 622 25.81 16.24 -22.74
N ASN A 623 24.99 16.71 -23.67
CA ASN A 623 24.24 15.83 -24.58
C ASN A 623 25.16 15.00 -25.48
N ASP A 624 26.28 15.57 -25.94
CA ASP A 624 27.25 14.87 -26.79
C ASP A 624 27.99 13.79 -26.00
N ILE A 625 28.43 14.12 -24.77
CA ILE A 625 29.08 13.16 -23.88
C ILE A 625 28.10 12.06 -23.46
N ARG A 626 26.83 12.38 -23.17
CA ARG A 626 25.82 11.36 -22.89
C ARG A 626 25.60 10.45 -24.10
N ASN A 627 25.42 11.00 -25.29
CA ASN A 627 25.22 10.20 -26.52
C ASN A 627 26.45 9.34 -26.86
N LEU A 628 27.66 9.70 -26.40
CA LEU A 628 28.86 8.86 -26.52
C LEU A 628 28.73 7.55 -25.73
N PHE A 629 28.00 7.52 -24.61
CA PHE A 629 27.82 6.32 -23.79
C PHE A 629 26.48 5.63 -24.02
N CYS A 630 25.39 6.39 -24.15
CA CYS A 630 24.03 5.86 -24.13
C CYS A 630 23.48 5.48 -25.51
N ALA A 631 22.52 4.55 -25.52
CA ALA A 631 21.63 4.37 -26.66
C ALA A 631 20.57 5.48 -26.70
N ASN A 632 20.33 6.06 -27.88
CA ASN A 632 19.34 7.11 -28.05
C ASN A 632 18.73 7.10 -29.46
N GLY A 633 17.41 7.16 -29.54
CA GLY A 633 16.68 7.36 -30.79
C GLY A 633 16.08 8.77 -30.84
N THR A 634 16.46 9.54 -31.86
CA THR A 634 15.86 10.86 -32.14
C THR A 634 14.97 10.79 -33.37
N THR A 635 13.85 11.48 -33.35
CA THR A 635 12.87 11.47 -34.45
C THR A 635 12.84 12.84 -35.13
N SER A 636 12.57 12.84 -36.45
CA SER A 636 12.45 14.08 -37.24
C SER A 636 11.03 14.65 -37.28
N ASN A 637 10.05 13.96 -36.69
CA ASN A 637 8.64 14.33 -36.71
C ASN A 637 8.02 14.15 -35.31
N GLY A 638 7.26 15.14 -34.84
CA GLY A 638 6.62 15.12 -33.51
C GLY A 638 5.55 14.04 -33.32
N ASN A 639 5.04 13.45 -34.40
CA ASN A 639 4.13 12.30 -34.33
C ASN A 639 4.86 10.95 -34.19
N LEU A 640 6.21 10.94 -34.29
CA LEU A 640 7.05 9.77 -34.10
C LEU A 640 7.75 9.85 -32.75
N GLN A 641 7.69 8.76 -31.99
CA GLN A 641 8.42 8.58 -30.75
C GLN A 641 9.25 7.30 -30.83
N TYR A 642 10.54 7.40 -30.53
CA TYR A 642 11.38 6.22 -30.30
C TYR A 642 11.01 5.61 -28.94
N ILE A 643 10.76 4.31 -28.91
CA ILE A 643 10.40 3.58 -27.68
C ILE A 643 11.56 2.72 -27.19
N GLY A 644 12.26 2.05 -28.11
CA GLY A 644 13.37 1.17 -27.77
C GLY A 644 13.93 0.45 -28.98
N CYS A 645 14.96 -0.34 -28.74
CA CYS A 645 15.56 -1.21 -29.75
C CYS A 645 15.96 -2.55 -29.11
N SER A 646 16.18 -3.56 -29.93
CA SER A 646 16.73 -4.83 -29.47
C SER A 646 18.27 -4.76 -29.47
N LYS A 647 18.91 -5.77 -28.85
CA LYS A 647 20.37 -5.92 -28.87
C LYS A 647 20.92 -6.16 -30.28
N ASP A 648 20.08 -6.59 -31.21
CA ASP A 648 20.44 -6.95 -32.58
C ASP A 648 20.16 -5.78 -33.56
N THR A 649 19.45 -4.72 -33.13
CA THR A 649 19.25 -3.50 -33.92
C THR A 649 20.58 -2.77 -34.12
N GLU A 650 20.91 -2.36 -35.34
CA GLU A 650 22.13 -1.61 -35.62
C GLU A 650 21.97 -0.10 -35.35
N SER A 651 23.07 0.66 -35.30
CA SER A 651 22.99 2.13 -35.26
C SER A 651 22.77 2.67 -36.67
N GLY A 652 21.91 3.67 -36.86
CA GLY A 652 21.63 4.17 -38.20
C GLY A 652 20.46 5.14 -38.30
N ASN A 653 20.21 5.59 -39.53
CA ASN A 653 19.02 6.38 -39.88
C ASN A 653 18.00 5.46 -40.53
N TYR A 654 16.78 5.43 -39.99
CA TYR A 654 15.69 4.58 -40.42
C TYR A 654 14.54 5.45 -40.94
N SER A 655 14.24 5.38 -42.24
CA SER A 655 13.07 6.08 -42.80
C SER A 655 11.78 5.35 -42.44
N ILE A 656 10.79 6.05 -41.89
CA ILE A 656 9.51 5.49 -41.46
C ILE A 656 8.45 5.84 -42.48
N ASN A 657 7.86 4.81 -43.08
CA ASN A 657 6.76 4.96 -44.03
C ASN A 657 5.53 4.22 -43.49
N ILE A 658 4.43 4.95 -43.31
CA ILE A 658 3.18 4.42 -42.76
C ILE A 658 2.19 4.19 -43.91
N THR A 659 1.76 2.95 -44.10
CA THR A 659 0.75 2.58 -45.10
C THR A 659 -0.67 2.64 -44.54
N GLN A 660 -0.81 2.48 -43.22
CA GLN A 660 -2.08 2.57 -42.49
C GLN A 660 -1.83 3.16 -41.09
N ALA A 661 -2.55 4.21 -40.72
CA ALA A 661 -2.50 4.74 -39.35
C ALA A 661 -3.39 3.91 -38.41
N ALA A 662 -3.00 3.83 -37.14
CA ALA A 662 -3.79 3.13 -36.14
C ALA A 662 -5.11 3.86 -35.86
N THR A 663 -6.17 3.11 -35.56
CA THR A 663 -7.47 3.66 -35.15
C THR A 663 -8.00 2.94 -33.91
N GLN A 664 -8.82 3.63 -33.13
CA GLN A 664 -9.56 3.05 -32.01
C GLN A 664 -10.85 2.41 -32.52
N SER A 665 -11.26 1.32 -31.87
CA SER A 665 -12.60 0.77 -32.08
C SER A 665 -13.64 1.74 -31.52
N SER A 666 -14.64 2.08 -32.31
CA SER A 666 -15.71 3.00 -31.90
C SER A 666 -17.05 2.64 -32.50
N SER A 667 -18.12 2.91 -31.75
CA SER A 667 -19.50 2.75 -32.20
C SER A 667 -20.31 3.96 -31.79
N THR A 668 -21.12 4.46 -32.72
CA THR A 668 -22.08 5.56 -32.51
C THR A 668 -23.49 4.97 -32.49
N SER A 669 -24.34 5.44 -31.57
CA SER A 669 -25.73 4.99 -31.48
C SER A 669 -26.50 5.26 -32.78
N ASN A 670 -27.43 4.38 -33.13
CA ASN A 670 -28.27 4.55 -34.31
C ASN A 670 -29.35 5.64 -34.10
N SER A 671 -29.80 5.78 -32.85
CA SER A 671 -30.82 6.74 -32.44
C SER A 671 -30.19 7.88 -31.64
N ALA A 672 -30.61 9.12 -31.91
CA ALA A 672 -30.23 10.30 -31.14
C ALA A 672 -31.12 10.46 -29.89
N VAL A 673 -30.52 10.87 -28.77
CA VAL A 673 -31.25 11.21 -27.54
C VAL A 673 -31.58 12.70 -27.56
N ALA A 674 -32.81 13.04 -27.98
CA ALA A 674 -33.19 14.42 -28.26
C ALA A 674 -33.25 15.33 -27.01
N ALA A 675 -33.85 14.85 -25.92
CA ALA A 675 -33.95 15.58 -24.65
C ALA A 675 -33.80 14.64 -23.46
N ILE A 676 -34.53 13.53 -23.47
CA ILE A 676 -34.49 12.44 -22.49
C ILE A 676 -34.59 11.08 -23.21
N LEU A 677 -34.23 9.99 -22.53
CA LEU A 677 -34.26 8.62 -23.07
C LEU A 677 -35.68 8.13 -23.42
N GLY A 678 -36.69 8.52 -22.64
CA GLY A 678 -38.10 8.27 -22.92
C GLY A 678 -38.65 6.90 -22.50
N SER A 679 -37.79 5.92 -22.18
CA SER A 679 -38.14 4.63 -21.57
C SER A 679 -36.94 4.10 -20.78
N ASP A 680 -37.18 3.22 -19.80
CA ASP A 680 -36.11 2.59 -19.03
C ASP A 680 -35.38 1.54 -19.90
N GLU A 681 -34.08 1.40 -19.71
CA GLU A 681 -33.20 0.56 -20.54
C GLU A 681 -31.99 0.11 -19.73
N THR A 682 -31.44 -1.06 -20.02
CA THR A 682 -30.15 -1.49 -19.48
C THR A 682 -29.16 -1.70 -20.62
N LEU A 683 -28.10 -0.89 -20.62
CA LEU A 683 -26.98 -1.00 -21.56
C LEU A 683 -25.92 -1.92 -20.96
N THR A 684 -25.60 -3.01 -21.65
CA THR A 684 -24.55 -3.94 -21.27
C THR A 684 -23.36 -3.80 -22.22
N ILE A 685 -22.18 -3.54 -21.65
CA ILE A 685 -20.91 -3.42 -22.37
C ILE A 685 -19.97 -4.51 -21.88
N THR A 686 -19.39 -5.29 -22.80
CA THR A 686 -18.43 -6.34 -22.45
C THR A 686 -17.11 -6.16 -23.19
N GLU A 687 -16.00 -6.14 -22.45
CA GLU A 687 -14.60 -6.05 -22.93
C GLU A 687 -13.78 -7.16 -22.26
N GLY A 688 -13.12 -8.02 -23.03
CA GLY A 688 -12.17 -9.01 -22.48
C GLY A 688 -12.74 -9.94 -21.38
N GLY A 689 -14.05 -10.20 -21.39
CA GLY A 689 -14.76 -11.00 -20.38
C GLY A 689 -15.25 -10.22 -19.14
N LYS A 690 -14.95 -8.92 -19.04
CA LYS A 690 -15.53 -8.01 -18.05
C LYS A 690 -16.84 -7.46 -18.58
N THR A 691 -17.88 -7.43 -17.76
CA THR A 691 -19.20 -6.91 -18.16
C THR A 691 -19.62 -5.75 -17.25
N ALA A 692 -19.99 -4.63 -17.85
CA ALA A 692 -20.67 -3.51 -17.22
C ALA A 692 -22.15 -3.54 -17.61
N SER A 693 -23.06 -3.35 -16.65
CA SER A 693 -24.49 -3.24 -16.90
C SER A 693 -25.00 -1.91 -16.33
N ILE A 694 -25.32 -0.99 -17.22
CA ILE A 694 -25.72 0.38 -16.90
C ILE A 694 -27.24 0.45 -16.96
N VAL A 695 -27.89 0.64 -15.82
CA VAL A 695 -29.35 0.85 -15.76
C VAL A 695 -29.64 2.33 -16.01
N MET A 696 -30.42 2.62 -17.05
CA MET A 696 -30.82 3.96 -17.46
C MET A 696 -32.32 4.15 -17.28
N THR A 697 -32.73 5.31 -16.78
CA THR A 697 -34.15 5.63 -16.58
C THR A 697 -34.67 6.53 -17.70
N SER A 698 -35.98 6.45 -17.94
CA SER A 698 -36.69 7.22 -18.97
C SER A 698 -36.50 8.75 -18.88
N SER A 699 -36.15 9.28 -17.72
CA SER A 699 -35.90 10.71 -17.49
C SER A 699 -34.47 11.17 -17.75
N MET A 700 -33.51 10.26 -17.94
CA MET A 700 -32.10 10.63 -18.13
C MET A 700 -31.89 11.37 -19.45
N THR A 701 -31.13 12.46 -19.40
CA THR A 701 -30.63 13.17 -20.59
C THR A 701 -29.41 12.45 -21.18
N LEU A 702 -29.00 12.80 -22.41
CA LEU A 702 -27.78 12.23 -23.00
C LEU A 702 -26.54 12.48 -22.13
N SER A 703 -26.46 13.63 -21.48
CA SER A 703 -25.34 13.95 -20.59
C SER A 703 -25.36 13.06 -19.35
N ASP A 704 -26.54 12.77 -18.80
CA ASP A 704 -26.68 11.86 -17.65
C ASP A 704 -26.29 10.44 -18.05
N ILE A 705 -26.66 10.01 -19.25
CA ILE A 705 -26.29 8.70 -19.81
C ILE A 705 -24.78 8.61 -19.99
N VAL A 706 -24.14 9.59 -20.63
CA VAL A 706 -22.67 9.61 -20.81
C VAL A 706 -21.97 9.53 -19.45
N ASN A 707 -22.44 10.28 -18.46
CA ASN A 707 -21.89 10.25 -17.11
C ASN A 707 -22.10 8.90 -16.42
N ALA A 708 -23.30 8.31 -16.52
CA ALA A 708 -23.61 7.01 -15.95
C ALA A 708 -22.75 5.90 -16.57
N VAL A 709 -22.57 5.92 -17.90
CA VAL A 709 -21.72 4.96 -18.61
C VAL A 709 -20.26 5.11 -18.22
N ASN A 710 -19.70 6.33 -18.27
CA ASN A 710 -18.32 6.55 -17.86
C ASN A 710 -18.11 6.21 -16.38
N SER A 711 -19.06 6.52 -15.50
CA SER A 711 -19.01 6.18 -14.08
C SER A 711 -18.94 4.67 -13.89
N GLU A 712 -19.82 3.90 -14.53
CA GLU A 712 -19.81 2.43 -14.43
C GLU A 712 -18.50 1.84 -15.01
N LEU A 713 -18.00 2.35 -16.13
CA LEU A 713 -16.80 1.80 -16.79
C LEU A 713 -15.52 2.07 -16.00
N ASP A 714 -15.45 3.18 -15.24
CA ASP A 714 -14.36 3.56 -14.35
C ASP A 714 -14.38 2.81 -13.00
N GLU A 715 -15.46 2.11 -12.66
CA GLU A 715 -15.58 1.41 -11.37
C GLU A 715 -14.79 0.09 -11.32
N VAL A 716 -14.24 -0.21 -10.14
CA VAL A 716 -13.55 -1.48 -9.84
C VAL A 716 -14.38 -2.26 -8.84
N TYR A 717 -14.94 -3.38 -9.28
CA TYR A 717 -15.77 -4.23 -8.45
C TYR A 717 -14.99 -5.37 -7.81
N THR A 718 -15.35 -5.67 -6.58
CA THR A 718 -15.06 -6.94 -5.91
C THR A 718 -16.08 -7.97 -6.34
N GLN A 719 -15.67 -9.23 -6.49
CA GLN A 719 -16.61 -10.31 -6.80
C GLN A 719 -17.46 -10.67 -5.59
N THR A 720 -18.77 -10.64 -5.76
CA THR A 720 -19.76 -11.13 -4.80
C THR A 720 -20.62 -12.19 -5.47
N LEU A 721 -20.61 -13.40 -4.92
CA LEU A 721 -21.58 -14.43 -5.25
C LEU A 721 -22.77 -14.31 -4.30
N ALA A 722 -23.97 -14.29 -4.85
CA ALA A 722 -25.20 -14.29 -4.07
C ALA A 722 -25.95 -15.60 -4.30
N GLY A 723 -26.50 -16.17 -3.24
CA GLY A 723 -27.41 -17.31 -3.30
C GLY A 723 -28.77 -16.89 -3.82
N SER A 724 -29.39 -17.76 -4.62
CA SER A 724 -30.73 -17.51 -5.16
C SER A 724 -31.86 -17.80 -4.16
N GLU A 725 -31.55 -18.51 -3.07
CA GLU A 725 -32.52 -18.87 -2.03
C GLU A 725 -32.45 -17.92 -0.83
N VAL A 726 -33.64 -17.59 -0.31
CA VAL A 726 -33.85 -16.77 0.88
C VAL A 726 -34.40 -17.66 2.00
N PHE A 727 -33.84 -17.53 3.20
CA PHE A 727 -34.26 -18.31 4.35
C PHE A 727 -34.87 -17.45 5.47
N TYR A 728 -35.76 -18.07 6.23
CA TYR A 728 -36.48 -17.48 7.35
C TYR A 728 -36.19 -18.21 8.66
N ALA A 729 -36.23 -17.50 9.77
CA ALA A 729 -36.08 -18.04 11.13
C ALA A 729 -37.41 -18.60 11.69
N ASP A 730 -38.52 -18.43 10.96
CA ASP A 730 -39.86 -18.88 11.35
C ASP A 730 -40.72 -19.32 10.15
N ALA A 731 -41.68 -20.22 10.41
CA ALA A 731 -42.57 -20.77 9.39
C ALA A 731 -43.55 -19.74 8.78
N ALA A 732 -43.80 -18.62 9.47
CA ALA A 732 -44.69 -17.56 9.01
C ALA A 732 -43.98 -16.54 8.09
N LYS A 733 -42.66 -16.68 7.88
CA LYS A 733 -41.80 -15.83 7.05
C LYS A 733 -41.75 -14.38 7.52
N THR A 734 -41.84 -14.19 8.83
CA THR A 734 -41.82 -12.84 9.43
C THR A 734 -40.43 -12.38 9.83
N THR A 735 -39.50 -13.32 10.01
CA THR A 735 -38.14 -13.10 10.48
C THR A 735 -37.17 -13.76 9.49
N LEU A 736 -36.28 -12.98 8.89
CA LEU A 736 -35.20 -13.50 8.05
C LEU A 736 -34.10 -14.12 8.92
N ILE A 737 -33.37 -15.09 8.39
CA ILE A 737 -32.23 -15.64 9.12
C ILE A 737 -31.10 -14.60 9.21
N THR A 738 -30.27 -14.74 10.23
CA THR A 738 -29.01 -14.03 10.41
C THR A 738 -27.89 -15.05 10.63
N ALA A 739 -26.64 -14.61 10.64
CA ALA A 739 -25.53 -15.49 10.96
C ALA A 739 -25.65 -16.12 12.36
N SER A 740 -26.32 -15.45 13.32
CA SER A 740 -26.55 -15.99 14.67
C SER A 740 -27.75 -16.93 14.79
N THR A 741 -28.46 -17.22 13.69
CA THR A 741 -29.61 -18.13 13.71
C THR A 741 -29.14 -19.58 13.91
N ASN A 742 -29.80 -20.31 14.81
CA ASN A 742 -29.53 -21.73 15.07
C ASN A 742 -30.12 -22.60 13.96
N TRP A 743 -29.47 -23.73 13.65
CA TRP A 743 -29.87 -24.63 12.56
C TRP A 743 -31.27 -25.23 12.70
N ASN A 744 -31.77 -25.39 13.93
CA ASN A 744 -33.13 -25.89 14.18
C ASN A 744 -34.25 -24.90 13.81
N SER A 745 -33.91 -23.68 13.43
CA SER A 745 -34.85 -22.60 13.14
C SER A 745 -34.82 -22.16 11.68
N ILE A 746 -34.22 -22.95 10.78
CA ILE A 746 -34.13 -22.61 9.35
C ILE A 746 -35.38 -23.08 8.59
N TYR A 747 -36.03 -22.15 7.90
CA TYR A 747 -37.17 -22.37 7.02
C TYR A 747 -36.88 -21.83 5.62
N ASP A 748 -37.34 -22.55 4.59
CA ASP A 748 -37.18 -22.15 3.20
C ASP A 748 -38.17 -21.04 2.78
N SER A 749 -38.04 -20.58 1.53
CA SER A 749 -38.93 -19.59 0.92
C SER A 749 -40.40 -20.04 0.81
N SER A 750 -40.70 -21.33 0.98
CA SER A 750 -42.05 -21.89 1.04
C SER A 750 -42.66 -21.86 2.47
N GLY A 751 -41.83 -21.69 3.51
CA GLY A 751 -42.22 -21.72 4.92
C GLY A 751 -42.11 -23.11 5.53
N SER A 752 -41.47 -24.04 4.81
CA SER A 752 -41.20 -25.39 5.26
C SER A 752 -39.89 -25.42 6.04
N SER A 753 -39.86 -26.15 7.16
CA SER A 753 -38.62 -26.32 7.93
C SER A 753 -37.62 -27.12 7.11
N ALA A 754 -36.36 -26.70 7.12
CA ALA A 754 -35.25 -27.46 6.53
C ALA A 754 -35.04 -28.82 7.23
N ASN A 755 -35.59 -28.99 8.44
CA ASN A 755 -35.60 -30.21 9.24
C ASN A 755 -34.19 -30.83 9.43
N LEU A 756 -33.21 -29.97 9.71
CA LEU A 756 -31.81 -30.34 9.94
C LEU A 756 -31.65 -31.13 11.25
N ALA A 757 -30.70 -32.06 11.27
CA ALA A 757 -30.40 -32.93 12.40
C ALA A 757 -28.91 -32.93 12.78
N ASN A 758 -28.60 -33.34 14.02
CA ASN A 758 -27.22 -33.52 14.46
C ASN A 758 -26.52 -34.60 13.60
N GLY A 759 -25.36 -34.26 13.05
CA GLY A 759 -24.59 -35.09 12.13
C GLY A 759 -24.81 -34.77 10.65
N ASP A 760 -25.74 -33.87 10.31
CA ASP A 760 -25.93 -33.42 8.92
C ASP A 760 -24.69 -32.68 8.40
N VAL A 761 -24.39 -32.85 7.11
CA VAL A 761 -23.19 -32.29 6.48
C VAL A 761 -23.55 -31.42 5.28
N ILE A 762 -22.98 -30.21 5.27
CA ILE A 762 -23.00 -29.29 4.14
C ILE A 762 -21.62 -29.34 3.49
N SER A 763 -21.55 -29.90 2.29
CA SER A 763 -20.31 -29.90 1.50
C SER A 763 -20.33 -28.76 0.49
N PHE A 764 -19.15 -28.26 0.15
CA PHE A 764 -19.02 -27.23 -0.89
C PHE A 764 -17.73 -27.41 -1.67
N SER A 765 -17.77 -27.00 -2.92
CA SER A 765 -16.63 -27.02 -3.83
C SER A 765 -16.68 -25.86 -4.79
N GLY A 766 -15.55 -25.48 -5.36
CA GLY A 766 -15.48 -24.35 -6.26
C GLY A 766 -14.05 -23.96 -6.57
N THR A 767 -13.84 -22.67 -6.85
CA THR A 767 -12.55 -22.10 -7.21
C THR A 767 -12.28 -20.84 -6.40
N SER A 768 -11.03 -20.63 -6.00
CA SER A 768 -10.58 -19.37 -5.44
C SER A 768 -10.52 -18.28 -6.54
N ARG A 769 -10.20 -17.04 -6.14
CA ARG A 769 -9.92 -15.93 -7.06
C ARG A 769 -9.01 -16.30 -8.23
N SER A 770 -7.96 -17.09 -7.99
CA SER A 770 -6.96 -17.47 -9.01
C SER A 770 -7.38 -18.66 -9.87
N GLY A 771 -8.56 -19.22 -9.64
CA GLY A 771 -9.04 -20.43 -10.31
C GLY A 771 -8.59 -21.73 -9.63
N ALA A 772 -7.86 -21.67 -8.51
CA ALA A 772 -7.43 -22.87 -7.79
C ALA A 772 -8.64 -23.57 -7.16
N SER A 773 -8.76 -24.88 -7.34
CA SER A 773 -9.87 -25.65 -6.78
C SER A 773 -9.87 -25.60 -5.25
N VAL A 774 -11.04 -25.34 -4.66
CA VAL A 774 -11.28 -25.33 -3.22
C VAL A 774 -12.43 -26.28 -2.93
N SER A 775 -12.33 -27.05 -1.86
CA SER A 775 -13.40 -27.91 -1.37
C SER A 775 -13.37 -27.99 0.14
N GLY A 776 -14.54 -28.06 0.77
CA GLY A 776 -14.66 -28.18 2.22
C GLY A 776 -16.01 -28.76 2.60
N SER A 777 -16.19 -28.94 3.91
CA SER A 777 -17.46 -29.39 4.48
C SER A 777 -17.62 -28.85 5.89
N TYR A 778 -18.86 -28.63 6.28
CA TYR A 778 -19.26 -28.31 7.64
C TYR A 778 -20.24 -29.35 8.14
N SER A 779 -20.02 -29.88 9.35
CA SER A 779 -20.90 -30.85 9.98
C SER A 779 -21.60 -30.21 11.18
N ILE A 780 -22.93 -30.26 11.19
CA ILE A 780 -23.75 -29.71 12.28
C ILE A 780 -23.66 -30.68 13.46
N SER A 781 -23.04 -30.26 14.56
CA SER A 781 -22.83 -31.09 15.75
C SER A 781 -24.04 -31.04 16.69
N ASP A 782 -24.62 -29.85 16.89
CA ASP A 782 -25.84 -29.62 17.67
C ASP A 782 -26.71 -28.53 17.06
N VAL A 783 -27.86 -28.89 16.49
CA VAL A 783 -28.78 -27.96 15.81
C VAL A 783 -29.34 -26.86 16.71
N SER A 784 -29.22 -26.98 18.03
CA SER A 784 -29.73 -26.01 19.01
C SER A 784 -28.67 -25.05 19.55
N GLN A 785 -27.38 -25.32 19.27
CA GLN A 785 -26.24 -24.52 19.75
C GLN A 785 -25.38 -23.99 18.61
N ASP A 786 -25.18 -24.80 17.57
CA ASP A 786 -24.44 -24.41 16.39
C ASP A 786 -25.26 -23.40 15.57
N THR A 787 -24.56 -22.42 15.02
CA THR A 787 -25.16 -21.30 14.29
C THR A 787 -24.76 -21.31 12.82
N VAL A 788 -25.46 -20.52 12.01
CA VAL A 788 -25.07 -20.28 10.61
C VAL A 788 -23.66 -19.66 10.53
N GLN A 789 -23.25 -18.85 11.51
CA GLN A 789 -21.92 -18.24 11.59
C GLN A 789 -20.80 -19.30 11.62
N ASP A 790 -21.03 -20.45 12.28
CA ASP A 790 -20.03 -21.52 12.34
C ASP A 790 -19.78 -22.13 10.96
N PHE A 791 -20.82 -22.25 10.13
CA PHE A 791 -20.70 -22.64 8.72
C PHE A 791 -20.01 -21.57 7.88
N LEU A 792 -20.38 -20.30 8.05
CA LEU A 792 -19.73 -19.19 7.34
C LEU A 792 -18.23 -19.14 7.65
N ASN A 793 -17.84 -19.34 8.92
CA ASN A 793 -16.46 -19.44 9.34
C ASN A 793 -15.73 -20.64 8.70
N ALA A 794 -16.39 -21.80 8.61
CA ALA A 794 -15.83 -22.98 7.95
C ALA A 794 -15.63 -22.75 6.44
N LEU A 795 -16.56 -22.03 5.81
CA LEU A 795 -16.46 -21.60 4.41
C LEU A 795 -15.24 -20.67 4.24
N GLU A 796 -15.13 -19.60 5.03
CA GLU A 796 -13.99 -18.68 4.95
C GLU A 796 -12.66 -19.39 5.16
N GLN A 797 -12.56 -20.28 6.15
CA GLN A 797 -11.35 -21.06 6.41
C GLN A 797 -10.94 -21.94 5.24
N ALA A 798 -11.91 -22.60 4.57
CA ALA A 798 -11.63 -23.41 3.39
C ALA A 798 -11.07 -22.57 2.23
N PHE A 799 -11.48 -21.31 2.12
CA PHE A 799 -10.93 -20.33 1.19
C PHE A 799 -9.69 -19.60 1.73
N SER A 800 -9.06 -20.12 2.80
CA SER A 800 -7.88 -19.54 3.47
C SER A 800 -8.12 -18.09 3.93
N ASN A 801 -9.35 -17.79 4.34
CA ASN A 801 -9.84 -16.47 4.75
C ASN A 801 -9.73 -15.38 3.67
N ASN A 802 -9.61 -15.74 2.39
CA ASN A 802 -9.56 -14.77 1.27
C ASN A 802 -10.94 -14.29 0.81
N VAL A 803 -12.01 -14.86 1.36
CA VAL A 803 -13.40 -14.44 1.14
C VAL A 803 -14.04 -14.07 2.47
N THR A 804 -15.08 -13.25 2.42
CA THR A 804 -16.02 -13.01 3.50
C THR A 804 -17.33 -13.71 3.14
N ALA A 805 -17.81 -14.57 4.03
CA ALA A 805 -19.09 -15.26 3.90
C ALA A 805 -20.09 -14.66 4.88
N SER A 806 -21.25 -14.24 4.40
CA SER A 806 -22.27 -13.59 5.22
C SER A 806 -23.68 -14.01 4.81
N ILE A 807 -24.65 -13.74 5.68
CA ILE A 807 -26.07 -13.68 5.32
C ILE A 807 -26.41 -12.20 5.17
N ASP A 808 -27.01 -11.83 4.04
CA ASP A 808 -27.39 -10.45 3.79
C ASP A 808 -28.74 -10.08 4.44
N SER A 809 -29.12 -8.81 4.33
CA SER A 809 -30.38 -8.30 4.88
C SER A 809 -31.63 -8.91 4.24
N SER A 810 -31.50 -9.63 3.13
CA SER A 810 -32.57 -10.38 2.49
C SER A 810 -32.66 -11.83 2.99
N GLY A 811 -31.76 -12.26 3.88
CA GLY A 811 -31.71 -13.64 4.38
C GLY A 811 -31.06 -14.63 3.40
N ALA A 812 -30.33 -14.13 2.40
CA ALA A 812 -29.63 -14.93 1.41
C ALA A 812 -28.13 -15.02 1.72
N LEU A 813 -27.48 -16.10 1.27
CA LEU A 813 -26.04 -16.27 1.39
C LEU A 813 -25.29 -15.32 0.45
N LYS A 814 -24.28 -14.63 0.96
CA LYS A 814 -23.30 -13.87 0.18
C LYS A 814 -21.88 -14.34 0.44
N ILE A 815 -21.09 -14.43 -0.61
CA ILE A 815 -19.67 -14.76 -0.56
C ILE A 815 -18.92 -13.69 -1.36
N THR A 816 -18.16 -12.87 -0.67
CA THR A 816 -17.45 -11.73 -1.27
C THR A 816 -15.95 -11.95 -1.21
N ASP A 817 -15.25 -11.78 -2.32
CA ASP A 817 -13.79 -11.76 -2.36
C ASP A 817 -13.27 -10.62 -1.47
N LYS A 818 -12.20 -10.80 -0.70
CA LYS A 818 -11.64 -9.69 0.11
C LYS A 818 -10.80 -8.72 -0.72
N THR A 819 -10.53 -9.05 -1.98
CA THR A 819 -9.74 -8.23 -2.89
C THR A 819 -10.58 -7.77 -4.07
N THR A 820 -10.40 -6.51 -4.48
CA THR A 820 -11.06 -5.91 -5.66
C THR A 820 -10.47 -6.40 -6.98
N GLY A 821 -11.22 -6.27 -8.07
CA GLY A 821 -10.79 -6.63 -9.42
C GLY A 821 -11.23 -8.02 -9.89
N ASN A 822 -10.64 -8.47 -10.99
CA ASN A 822 -10.99 -9.73 -11.65
C ASN A 822 -10.86 -10.92 -10.68
N SER A 823 -11.89 -11.76 -10.62
CA SER A 823 -11.89 -12.95 -9.77
C SER A 823 -12.51 -14.14 -10.51
N GLN A 824 -11.94 -15.32 -10.31
CA GLN A 824 -12.50 -16.61 -10.75
C GLN A 824 -13.20 -17.33 -9.60
N LEU A 825 -13.63 -16.58 -8.57
CA LEU A 825 -14.31 -17.13 -7.41
C LEU A 825 -15.63 -17.79 -7.83
N ALA A 826 -15.76 -19.09 -7.58
CA ALA A 826 -17.01 -19.81 -7.78
C ALA A 826 -17.21 -20.74 -6.60
N VAL A 827 -18.47 -20.94 -6.18
CA VAL A 827 -18.83 -21.85 -5.09
C VAL A 827 -20.11 -22.56 -5.45
N SER A 828 -20.14 -23.87 -5.24
CA SER A 828 -21.32 -24.72 -5.34
C SER A 828 -21.46 -25.53 -4.07
N PHE A 829 -22.69 -25.70 -3.63
CA PHE A 829 -23.03 -26.45 -2.42
C PHE A 829 -23.62 -27.80 -2.77
N ASP A 830 -23.25 -28.82 -2.01
CA ASP A 830 -23.90 -30.12 -1.96
C ASP A 830 -24.48 -30.32 -0.56
N CYS A 831 -25.81 -30.18 -0.50
CA CYS A 831 -26.60 -30.31 0.71
C CYS A 831 -27.34 -31.66 0.76
N SER A 832 -26.94 -32.67 -0.02
CA SER A 832 -27.65 -33.95 -0.06
C SER A 832 -27.70 -34.69 1.29
N GLN A 833 -26.79 -34.34 2.21
CA GLN A 833 -26.71 -34.85 3.58
C GLN A 833 -27.24 -33.85 4.63
N ALA A 834 -27.95 -32.79 4.20
CA ALA A 834 -28.53 -31.75 5.03
C ALA A 834 -30.04 -31.61 4.79
N HIS A 835 -30.73 -32.75 4.75
CA HIS A 835 -32.19 -32.85 4.56
C HIS A 835 -32.72 -32.00 3.40
N SER A 836 -33.52 -30.96 3.67
CA SER A 836 -34.15 -30.10 2.65
C SER A 836 -33.45 -28.76 2.44
N LEU A 837 -32.26 -28.57 3.02
CA LEU A 837 -31.49 -27.33 2.84
C LEU A 837 -30.96 -27.25 1.39
N SER A 838 -31.13 -26.09 0.75
CA SER A 838 -30.55 -25.78 -0.55
C SER A 838 -30.28 -24.29 -0.65
N PHE A 839 -29.05 -23.90 -0.98
CA PHE A 839 -28.69 -22.50 -1.21
C PHE A 839 -29.03 -22.02 -2.64
N GLY A 840 -29.62 -22.89 -3.46
CA GLY A 840 -29.91 -22.62 -4.86
C GLY A 840 -28.64 -22.44 -5.70
N SER A 841 -28.70 -21.62 -6.75
CA SER A 841 -27.50 -21.16 -7.44
C SER A 841 -26.79 -20.11 -6.61
N VAL A 842 -25.45 -20.15 -6.57
CA VAL A 842 -24.63 -19.16 -5.88
C VAL A 842 -23.65 -18.56 -6.89
N ASP A 843 -24.05 -17.45 -7.50
CA ASP A 843 -23.34 -16.85 -8.63
C ASP A 843 -23.49 -15.31 -8.64
N THR A 844 -22.86 -14.67 -9.62
CA THR A 844 -22.82 -13.20 -9.77
C THR A 844 -24.06 -12.62 -10.44
N SER A 845 -24.95 -13.46 -10.99
CA SER A 845 -26.16 -13.03 -11.72
C SER A 845 -27.41 -12.94 -10.84
N ASN A 846 -27.36 -13.55 -9.65
CA ASN A 846 -28.44 -13.45 -8.67
C ASN A 846 -28.51 -12.04 -8.07
N SER A 847 -29.67 -11.69 -7.49
CA SER A 847 -29.89 -10.40 -6.82
C SER A 847 -28.86 -10.19 -5.71
N GLY A 848 -28.09 -9.09 -5.79
CA GLY A 848 -27.00 -8.79 -4.85
C GLY A 848 -25.67 -9.48 -5.19
N GLY A 849 -25.59 -10.23 -6.30
CA GLY A 849 -24.35 -10.71 -6.90
C GLY A 849 -23.68 -9.62 -7.74
N GLN A 850 -22.36 -9.68 -7.85
CA GLN A 850 -21.55 -8.71 -8.59
C GLN A 850 -20.31 -9.41 -9.15
N GLN A 851 -20.03 -9.21 -10.44
CA GLN A 851 -18.78 -9.70 -11.04
C GLN A 851 -17.61 -8.86 -10.54
N GLY A 852 -16.53 -9.51 -10.10
CA GLY A 852 -15.29 -8.80 -9.81
C GLY A 852 -14.62 -8.38 -11.11
N ARG A 853 -14.38 -7.08 -11.29
CA ARG A 853 -13.73 -6.55 -12.49
C ARG A 853 -12.89 -5.32 -12.19
N TYR A 854 -11.82 -5.14 -12.95
CA TYR A 854 -11.16 -3.84 -13.08
C TYR A 854 -11.95 -2.92 -14.02
N VAL A 855 -11.47 -1.69 -14.17
CA VAL A 855 -11.99 -0.73 -15.14
C VAL A 855 -12.06 -1.32 -16.54
N ILE A 856 -13.05 -0.88 -17.31
CA ILE A 856 -13.23 -1.22 -18.73
C ILE A 856 -12.72 -0.03 -19.53
N ASN A 857 -11.80 -0.25 -20.47
CA ASN A 857 -11.09 0.83 -21.17
C ASN A 857 -11.92 1.39 -22.34
N ILE A 858 -13.12 1.87 -22.04
CA ILE A 858 -14.04 2.46 -23.02
C ILE A 858 -14.50 3.80 -22.46
N THR A 859 -14.52 4.82 -23.30
CA THR A 859 -15.05 6.15 -22.97
C THR A 859 -16.34 6.39 -23.75
N ALA A 860 -17.37 6.82 -23.05
CA ALA A 860 -18.59 7.37 -23.60
C ALA A 860 -18.45 8.88 -23.86
N SER A 861 -18.97 9.34 -24.99
CA SER A 861 -19.03 10.74 -25.38
C SER A 861 -20.30 11.01 -26.19
N MET A 862 -20.54 12.28 -26.55
CA MET A 862 -21.64 12.66 -27.43
C MET A 862 -21.12 13.28 -28.74
N ASP A 863 -21.76 12.96 -29.85
CA ASP A 863 -21.46 13.60 -31.13
C ASP A 863 -22.22 14.93 -31.31
N SER A 864 -21.95 15.64 -32.41
CA SER A 864 -22.63 16.89 -32.76
C SER A 864 -24.13 16.76 -33.07
N SER A 865 -24.66 15.54 -33.16
CA SER A 865 -26.03 15.21 -33.51
C SER A 865 -26.79 14.52 -32.37
N ASN A 866 -26.28 14.58 -31.12
CA ASN A 866 -26.85 13.98 -29.91
C ASN A 866 -26.93 12.43 -29.95
N HIS A 867 -25.97 11.76 -30.57
CA HIS A 867 -25.77 10.32 -30.44
C HIS A 867 -24.76 10.01 -29.33
N LEU A 868 -24.96 8.86 -28.66
CA LEU A 868 -23.98 8.30 -27.73
C LEU A 868 -22.86 7.64 -28.54
N VAL A 869 -21.61 7.95 -28.24
CA VAL A 869 -20.43 7.39 -28.89
C VAL A 869 -19.60 6.66 -27.85
N LEU A 870 -19.37 5.36 -28.05
CA LEU A 870 -18.48 4.55 -27.24
C LEU A 870 -17.19 4.31 -28.01
N THR A 871 -16.04 4.66 -27.41
CA THR A 871 -14.72 4.52 -28.02
C THR A 871 -13.79 3.78 -27.09
N HIS A 872 -13.11 2.75 -27.59
CA HIS A 872 -12.08 2.05 -26.83
C HIS A 872 -10.86 2.96 -26.65
N ASN A 873 -10.29 3.01 -25.45
CA ASN A 873 -9.20 3.93 -25.12
C ASN A 873 -7.88 3.50 -25.77
N SER A 874 -7.67 2.20 -25.98
CA SER A 874 -6.54 1.67 -26.75
C SER A 874 -6.83 1.63 -28.26
N TYR A 875 -5.77 1.82 -29.05
CA TYR A 875 -5.77 1.68 -30.51
C TYR A 875 -5.52 0.22 -30.91
N GLY A 876 -5.92 -0.14 -32.13
CA GLY A 876 -5.54 -1.42 -32.72
C GLY A 876 -6.67 -2.44 -32.85
N SER A 877 -6.41 -3.52 -33.58
CA SER A 877 -7.41 -4.55 -33.92
C SER A 877 -7.81 -5.44 -32.74
N GLN A 878 -6.97 -5.52 -31.70
CA GLN A 878 -7.27 -6.30 -30.49
C GLN A 878 -8.21 -5.58 -29.52
N SER A 879 -8.39 -4.27 -29.70
CA SER A 879 -9.19 -3.39 -28.83
C SER A 879 -10.67 -3.50 -29.14
N CYS A 880 -11.27 -4.69 -28.92
CA CYS A 880 -12.66 -4.98 -29.28
C CYS A 880 -13.58 -5.04 -28.06
N PHE A 881 -14.85 -4.70 -28.27
CA PHE A 881 -15.89 -4.78 -27.24
C PHE A 881 -17.25 -5.08 -27.84
N THR A 882 -18.20 -5.46 -27.00
CA THR A 882 -19.59 -5.69 -27.40
C THR A 882 -20.54 -4.78 -26.66
N ILE A 883 -21.64 -4.44 -27.34
CA ILE A 883 -22.72 -3.60 -26.82
C ILE A 883 -24.00 -4.41 -26.95
N SER A 884 -24.84 -4.44 -25.92
CA SER A 884 -26.18 -4.98 -26.00
C SER A 884 -27.14 -4.18 -25.13
N GLU A 885 -28.40 -4.13 -25.53
CA GLU A 885 -29.46 -3.41 -24.84
C GLU A 885 -30.64 -4.36 -24.61
N THR A 886 -31.42 -4.10 -23.57
CA THR A 886 -32.63 -4.86 -23.25
C THR A 886 -33.83 -4.47 -24.12
N ALA A 887 -33.95 -3.20 -24.53
CA ALA A 887 -35.03 -2.70 -25.38
C ALA A 887 -34.56 -2.05 -26.70
N ASP A 888 -33.26 -2.14 -27.03
CA ASP A 888 -32.66 -1.66 -28.29
C ASP A 888 -32.97 -0.18 -28.59
N LEU A 889 -32.98 0.68 -27.56
CA LEU A 889 -33.34 2.09 -27.70
C LEU A 889 -32.27 2.93 -28.43
N LEU A 890 -30.97 2.66 -28.21
CA LEU A 890 -29.87 3.44 -28.79
C LEU A 890 -29.20 2.69 -29.96
N TRP A 891 -28.98 1.39 -29.83
CA TRP A 891 -28.44 0.51 -30.89
C TRP A 891 -29.47 -0.52 -31.33
N THR A 892 -29.48 -0.82 -32.63
CA THR A 892 -30.37 -1.87 -33.15
C THR A 892 -29.76 -3.26 -32.93
N GLY A 893 -30.11 -3.91 -31.82
CA GLY A 893 -29.63 -5.24 -31.44
C GLY A 893 -28.16 -5.25 -31.00
N ALA A 894 -27.71 -6.39 -30.47
CA ALA A 894 -26.35 -6.57 -29.99
C ALA A 894 -25.30 -6.31 -31.09
N GLN A 895 -24.26 -5.54 -30.75
CA GLN A 895 -23.17 -5.15 -31.63
C GLN A 895 -21.84 -5.73 -31.15
N THR A 896 -21.00 -6.13 -32.09
CA THR A 896 -19.57 -6.34 -31.88
C THR A 896 -18.82 -5.19 -32.53
N VAL A 897 -17.97 -4.50 -31.76
CA VAL A 897 -17.19 -3.35 -32.19
C VAL A 897 -15.73 -3.78 -32.31
N ASP A 898 -15.31 -4.07 -33.54
CA ASP A 898 -14.00 -4.62 -33.91
C ASP A 898 -13.34 -3.83 -35.07
N ASN A 899 -13.72 -2.56 -35.21
CA ASN A 899 -13.29 -1.70 -36.30
C ASN A 899 -12.00 -0.91 -36.03
N GLY A 900 -11.34 -1.13 -34.89
CA GLY A 900 -10.01 -0.62 -34.60
C GLY A 900 -8.96 -1.27 -35.50
N LEU A 901 -7.97 -0.49 -35.94
CA LEU A 901 -6.92 -0.96 -36.84
C LEU A 901 -5.55 -0.66 -36.24
N ASP A 902 -4.62 -1.59 -36.40
CA ASP A 902 -3.22 -1.37 -36.04
C ASP A 902 -2.52 -0.47 -37.07
N VAL A 903 -1.47 0.21 -36.63
CA VAL A 903 -0.54 0.87 -37.55
C VAL A 903 0.07 -0.17 -38.49
N SER A 904 0.29 0.18 -39.76
CA SER A 904 1.04 -0.65 -40.70
C SER A 904 2.00 0.24 -41.48
N GLY A 905 3.17 -0.29 -41.80
CA GLY A 905 4.23 0.46 -42.44
C GLY A 905 5.50 -0.35 -42.62
N THR A 906 6.55 0.36 -43.03
CA THR A 906 7.89 -0.18 -43.22
C THR A 906 8.90 0.71 -42.49
N ILE A 907 9.96 0.10 -41.96
CA ILE A 907 11.09 0.79 -41.35
C ILE A 907 12.29 0.60 -42.28
N ASN A 908 12.90 1.70 -42.74
CA ASN A 908 13.98 1.71 -43.73
C ASN A 908 13.67 0.95 -45.05
N GLY A 909 12.38 0.82 -45.39
CA GLY A 909 11.92 0.07 -46.56
C GLY A 909 11.65 -1.42 -46.29
N GLU A 910 12.01 -1.91 -45.11
CA GLU A 910 11.81 -3.30 -44.69
C GLU A 910 10.48 -3.49 -43.93
N ALA A 911 10.01 -4.73 -43.89
CA ALA A 911 8.74 -5.08 -43.26
C ALA A 911 8.80 -4.84 -41.74
N ALA A 912 7.70 -4.31 -41.20
CA ALA A 912 7.57 -4.08 -39.77
C ALA A 912 6.17 -4.51 -39.29
N THR A 913 6.14 -5.12 -38.12
CA THR A 913 4.91 -5.56 -37.45
C THR A 913 4.32 -4.43 -36.63
N GLY A 914 3.06 -4.09 -36.90
CA GLY A 914 2.32 -3.09 -36.14
C GLY A 914 1.39 -3.70 -35.09
N SER A 915 1.28 -3.02 -33.95
CA SER A 915 0.37 -3.36 -32.86
C SER A 915 -0.09 -2.07 -32.17
N GLY A 916 -1.38 -1.76 -32.26
CA GLY A 916 -1.93 -0.46 -31.89
C GLY A 916 -1.20 0.67 -32.63
N GLN A 917 -0.62 1.60 -31.87
CA GLN A 917 0.18 2.71 -32.41
C GLN A 917 1.68 2.38 -32.54
N THR A 918 2.09 1.17 -32.18
CA THR A 918 3.51 0.78 -32.15
C THR A 918 3.85 0.01 -33.41
N LEU A 919 4.97 0.37 -34.05
CA LEU A 919 5.54 -0.34 -35.19
C LEU A 919 6.92 -0.88 -34.79
N THR A 920 7.14 -2.16 -35.02
CA THR A 920 8.36 -2.88 -34.63
C THR A 920 9.01 -3.52 -35.86
N GLY A 921 10.31 -3.29 -36.08
CA GLY A 921 11.05 -3.91 -37.18
C GLY A 921 11.14 -5.43 -37.05
N ASP A 922 10.93 -6.16 -38.14
CA ASP A 922 10.90 -7.62 -38.16
C ASP A 922 12.31 -8.25 -38.17
N ASP A 923 12.41 -9.56 -37.89
CA ASP A 923 13.69 -10.28 -37.86
C ASP A 923 14.35 -10.39 -39.24
N GLY A 924 15.68 -10.26 -39.28
CA GLY A 924 16.50 -10.54 -40.46
C GLY A 924 17.14 -9.31 -41.12
N GLU A 925 16.81 -8.11 -40.65
CA GLU A 925 17.25 -6.84 -41.22
C GLU A 925 17.89 -5.92 -40.16
N SER A 926 18.51 -4.81 -40.59
CA SER A 926 19.25 -3.86 -39.72
C SER A 926 18.39 -3.13 -38.67
N ASP A 927 17.07 -3.15 -38.84
CA ASP A 927 16.05 -2.53 -38.00
C ASP A 927 15.37 -3.52 -37.03
N VAL A 928 15.84 -4.77 -36.96
CA VAL A 928 15.26 -5.83 -36.13
C VAL A 928 15.01 -5.37 -34.70
N GLY A 929 13.75 -5.41 -34.28
CA GLY A 929 13.34 -5.03 -32.92
C GLY A 929 13.48 -3.54 -32.60
N LEU A 930 13.67 -2.66 -33.59
CA LEU A 930 13.48 -1.22 -33.43
C LEU A 930 12.00 -0.94 -33.21
N VAL A 931 11.66 -0.32 -32.10
CA VAL A 931 10.28 -0.03 -31.70
C VAL A 931 10.03 1.47 -31.75
N ILE A 932 9.03 1.86 -32.52
CA ILE A 932 8.58 3.24 -32.65
C ILE A 932 7.08 3.34 -32.37
N LYS A 933 6.65 4.46 -31.81
CA LYS A 933 5.24 4.81 -31.66
C LYS A 933 4.88 5.92 -32.63
N TYR A 934 3.77 5.75 -33.35
CA TYR A 934 3.22 6.73 -34.27
C TYR A 934 1.82 7.16 -33.81
N THR A 935 1.66 8.46 -33.54
CA THR A 935 0.40 9.06 -33.03
C THR A 935 -0.36 9.87 -34.09
N GLY A 936 0.17 9.97 -35.30
CA GLY A 936 -0.46 10.72 -36.39
C GLY A 936 -1.51 9.91 -37.17
N SER A 937 -2.22 10.59 -38.06
CA SER A 937 -3.26 10.01 -38.93
C SER A 937 -2.89 9.99 -40.42
N SER A 938 -1.81 10.67 -40.81
CA SER A 938 -1.31 10.68 -42.20
C SER A 938 -0.63 9.36 -42.58
N THR A 939 -0.65 9.04 -43.87
CA THR A 939 0.08 7.92 -44.48
C THR A 939 1.14 8.43 -45.45
N GLY A 940 2.10 7.59 -45.82
CA GLY A 940 3.29 7.91 -46.61
C GLY A 940 4.55 7.99 -45.75
N GLU A 941 5.60 8.61 -46.29
CA GLU A 941 6.85 8.84 -45.57
C GLU A 941 6.63 9.91 -44.49
N ILE A 942 6.67 9.50 -43.22
CA ILE A 942 6.35 10.36 -42.08
C ILE A 942 7.60 11.08 -41.56
N GLY A 943 8.76 10.43 -41.65
CA GLY A 943 10.03 10.97 -41.21
C GLY A 943 11.07 9.88 -40.96
N THR A 944 12.23 10.27 -40.45
CA THR A 944 13.33 9.38 -40.06
C THR A 944 13.49 9.27 -38.55
N VAL A 945 13.94 8.09 -38.09
CA VAL A 945 14.47 7.84 -36.75
C VAL A 945 15.98 7.67 -36.84
N LYS A 946 16.73 8.46 -36.08
CA LYS A 946 18.18 8.38 -35.96
C LYS A 946 18.51 7.66 -34.66
N LEU A 947 18.99 6.41 -34.74
CA LEU A 947 19.38 5.57 -33.61
C LEU A 947 20.90 5.59 -33.41
N THR A 948 21.34 6.22 -32.33
CA THR A 948 22.72 6.18 -31.85
C THR A 948 22.85 5.04 -30.83
N LEU A 949 23.85 4.19 -31.01
CA LEU A 949 24.25 3.20 -30.01
C LEU A 949 25.57 3.64 -29.40
N GLY A 950 25.52 4.20 -28.20
CA GLY A 950 26.70 4.64 -27.48
C GLY A 950 27.57 3.48 -27.01
N LEU A 951 28.75 3.83 -26.50
CA LEU A 951 29.79 2.88 -26.11
C LEU A 951 29.35 1.96 -24.98
N ALA A 952 28.65 2.47 -23.96
CA ALA A 952 28.21 1.67 -22.83
C ALA A 952 27.20 0.60 -23.28
N GLU A 953 26.31 0.95 -24.20
CA GLU A 953 25.41 -0.02 -24.83
C GLU A 953 26.18 -1.06 -25.67
N ALA A 954 27.15 -0.63 -26.48
CA ALA A 954 27.98 -1.53 -27.27
C ALA A 954 28.79 -2.52 -26.40
N PHE A 955 29.34 -2.03 -25.27
CA PHE A 955 29.98 -2.87 -24.26
C PHE A 955 29.00 -3.86 -23.64
N ASN A 956 27.81 -3.40 -23.24
CA ASN A 956 26.80 -4.24 -22.63
C ASN A 956 26.39 -5.38 -23.59
N ARG A 957 26.14 -5.08 -24.86
CA ARG A 957 25.80 -6.08 -25.90
C ARG A 957 26.93 -7.08 -26.15
N THR A 958 28.15 -6.59 -26.32
CA THR A 958 29.31 -7.45 -26.56
C THR A 958 29.58 -8.35 -25.37
N LEU A 959 29.60 -7.80 -24.15
CA LEU A 959 29.81 -8.57 -22.92
C LEU A 959 28.67 -9.55 -22.64
N TYR A 960 27.43 -9.24 -23.04
CA TYR A 960 26.34 -10.21 -23.02
C TYR A 960 26.70 -11.44 -23.86
N ASN A 961 27.11 -11.27 -25.11
CA ASN A 961 27.53 -12.38 -25.99
C ASN A 961 28.78 -13.14 -25.48
N ILE A 962 29.61 -12.50 -24.65
CA ILE A 962 30.78 -13.13 -24.04
C ILE A 962 30.39 -13.96 -22.81
N THR A 963 29.53 -13.41 -21.95
CA THR A 963 29.29 -13.88 -20.57
C THR A 963 27.94 -14.56 -20.38
N ASP A 964 27.06 -14.56 -21.37
CA ASP A 964 25.74 -15.20 -21.30
C ASP A 964 25.87 -16.66 -20.85
N SER A 965 24.96 -17.09 -19.97
CA SER A 965 25.04 -18.41 -19.32
C SER A 965 24.75 -19.59 -20.27
N ILE A 966 24.07 -19.32 -21.39
CA ILE A 966 23.61 -20.31 -22.35
C ILE A 966 24.55 -20.32 -23.55
N ASP A 967 24.71 -19.18 -24.22
CA ASP A 967 25.37 -19.06 -25.52
C ASP A 967 26.73 -18.35 -25.44
N GLY A 968 27.09 -17.80 -24.28
CA GLY A 968 28.34 -17.08 -24.09
C GLY A 968 29.58 -17.95 -24.29
N TYR A 969 30.53 -17.50 -25.11
CA TYR A 969 31.70 -18.32 -25.43
C TYR A 969 32.67 -18.49 -24.23
N VAL A 970 32.66 -17.59 -23.25
CA VAL A 970 33.38 -17.78 -21.98
C VAL A 970 32.68 -18.81 -21.10
N SER A 971 31.36 -18.76 -21.02
CA SER A 971 30.54 -19.77 -20.33
C SER A 971 30.74 -21.15 -20.94
N TYR A 972 30.80 -21.23 -22.28
CA TYR A 972 31.12 -22.46 -23.00
C TYR A 972 32.52 -22.98 -22.66
N LYS A 973 33.54 -22.10 -22.57
CA LYS A 973 34.90 -22.46 -22.17
C LYS A 973 34.94 -23.05 -20.75
N GLN A 974 34.22 -22.44 -19.80
CA GLN A 974 34.10 -22.95 -18.43
C GLN A 974 33.43 -24.33 -18.41
N LYS A 975 32.33 -24.52 -19.14
CA LYS A 975 31.63 -25.80 -19.27
C LYS A 975 32.52 -26.88 -19.90
N SER A 976 33.30 -26.53 -20.92
CA SER A 976 34.28 -27.42 -21.55
C SER A 976 35.36 -27.89 -20.57
N LEU A 977 35.88 -26.99 -19.72
CA LEU A 977 36.84 -27.34 -18.67
C LEU A 977 36.20 -28.22 -17.59
N GLN A 978 34.96 -27.93 -17.18
CA GLN A 978 34.20 -28.75 -16.22
C GLN A 978 34.00 -30.18 -16.74
N ASN A 979 33.60 -30.33 -18.01
CA ASN A 979 33.48 -31.63 -18.65
C ASN A 979 34.83 -32.37 -18.67
N THR A 980 35.92 -31.67 -19.02
CA THR A 980 37.28 -32.24 -18.99
C THR A 980 37.69 -32.72 -17.59
N ILE A 981 37.34 -31.96 -16.53
CA ILE A 981 37.59 -32.32 -15.13
C ILE A 981 36.75 -33.56 -14.74
N SER A 982 35.50 -33.63 -15.20
CA SER A 982 34.63 -34.79 -14.99
C SER A 982 35.23 -36.04 -15.66
N ASP A 983 35.64 -35.94 -16.92
CA ASP A 983 36.26 -37.03 -17.66
C ASP A 983 37.54 -37.54 -17.00
N TYR A 984 38.41 -36.63 -16.54
CA TYR A 984 39.60 -37.01 -15.79
C TYR A 984 39.27 -37.64 -14.43
N THR A 985 38.19 -37.19 -13.77
CA THR A 985 37.73 -37.80 -12.51
C THR A 985 37.27 -39.23 -12.74
N THR A 986 36.45 -39.47 -13.77
CA THR A 986 36.01 -40.82 -14.17
C THR A 986 37.21 -41.70 -14.53
N GLN A 987 38.18 -41.20 -15.31
CA GLN A 987 39.40 -41.95 -15.65
C GLN A 987 40.23 -42.33 -14.42
N ILE A 988 40.39 -41.41 -13.46
CA ILE A 988 41.10 -41.67 -12.20
C ILE A 988 40.39 -42.76 -11.40
N GLU A 989 39.06 -42.71 -11.30
CA GLU A 989 38.26 -43.73 -10.60
C GLU A 989 38.34 -45.11 -11.27
N GLU A 990 38.26 -45.16 -12.61
CA GLU A 990 38.36 -46.40 -13.37
C GLU A 990 39.74 -47.03 -13.23
N ILE A 991 40.81 -46.24 -13.39
CA ILE A 991 42.17 -46.72 -13.20
C ILE A 991 42.38 -47.15 -11.75
N GLY A 992 41.84 -46.41 -10.77
CA GLY A 992 41.85 -46.78 -9.35
C GLY A 992 41.25 -48.17 -9.11
N LYS A 993 40.04 -48.43 -9.63
CA LYS A 993 39.39 -49.75 -9.54
C LYS A 993 40.21 -50.86 -10.20
N VAL A 994 40.86 -50.58 -11.32
CA VAL A 994 41.75 -51.54 -12.00
C VAL A 994 42.99 -51.83 -11.16
N LEU A 995 43.60 -50.79 -10.57
CA LEU A 995 44.75 -50.91 -9.70
C LEU A 995 44.43 -51.73 -8.44
N GLU A 996 43.27 -51.51 -7.82
CA GLU A 996 42.79 -52.31 -6.68
C GLU A 996 42.64 -53.80 -7.03
N ARG A 997 41.98 -54.12 -8.15
CA ARG A 997 41.83 -55.51 -8.61
C ARG A 997 43.18 -56.16 -8.96
N LYS A 998 44.10 -55.40 -9.56
CA LYS A 998 45.46 -55.87 -9.84
C LYS A 998 46.18 -56.19 -8.53
N GLN A 999 46.11 -55.29 -7.54
CA GLN A 999 46.71 -55.49 -6.23
C GLN A 999 46.14 -56.73 -5.54
N GLU A 1000 44.83 -56.91 -5.54
CA GLU A 1000 44.15 -58.09 -4.98
C GLU A 1000 44.53 -59.38 -5.72
N THR A 1001 44.59 -59.36 -7.05
CA THR A 1001 45.02 -60.52 -7.85
C THR A 1001 46.46 -60.89 -7.54
N MET A 1002 47.36 -59.90 -7.42
CA MET A 1002 48.75 -60.13 -7.04
C MET A 1002 48.82 -60.73 -5.64
N ILE A 1003 48.13 -60.14 -4.66
CA ILE A 1003 48.02 -60.67 -3.28
C ILE A 1003 47.57 -62.14 -3.29
N ASN A 1004 46.47 -62.44 -3.99
CA ASN A 1004 45.92 -63.80 -4.05
C ASN A 1004 46.88 -64.81 -4.71
N ARG A 1005 47.60 -64.41 -5.76
CA ARG A 1005 48.62 -65.26 -6.40
C ARG A 1005 49.78 -65.55 -5.46
N PHE A 1006 50.27 -64.55 -4.73
CA PHE A 1006 51.36 -64.75 -3.76
C PHE A 1006 50.92 -65.58 -2.56
N VAL A 1007 49.69 -65.40 -2.06
CA VAL A 1007 49.10 -66.26 -1.01
C VAL A 1007 48.97 -67.71 -1.48
N ALA A 1008 48.50 -67.94 -2.71
CA ALA A 1008 48.41 -69.29 -3.29
C ALA A 1008 49.80 -69.94 -3.47
N MET A 1009 50.81 -69.16 -3.86
CA MET A 1009 52.19 -69.61 -3.94
C MET A 1009 52.76 -69.95 -2.55
N GLU A 1010 52.52 -69.14 -1.52
CA GLU A 1010 52.90 -69.45 -0.13
C GLU A 1010 52.25 -70.75 0.36
N ALA A 1011 50.97 -70.97 0.05
CA ALA A 1011 50.28 -72.22 0.39
C ALA A 1011 50.89 -73.44 -0.33
N LEU A 1012 51.27 -73.30 -1.61
CA LEU A 1012 51.97 -74.35 -2.36
C LEU A 1012 53.37 -74.61 -1.81
N ILE A 1013 54.13 -73.58 -1.47
CA ILE A 1013 55.47 -73.70 -0.88
C ILE A 1013 55.38 -74.35 0.49
N SER A 1014 54.41 -73.97 1.32
CA SER A 1014 54.15 -74.62 2.61
C SER A 1014 53.80 -76.11 2.42
N LYS A 1015 52.98 -76.45 1.40
CA LYS A 1015 52.69 -77.85 1.06
C LYS A 1015 53.93 -78.62 0.57
N PHE A 1016 54.78 -77.99 -0.24
CA PHE A 1016 56.05 -78.58 -0.68
C PHE A 1016 57.04 -78.74 0.47
N GLN A 1017 57.12 -77.80 1.39
CA GLN A 1017 57.93 -77.92 2.61
C GLN A 1017 57.41 -79.03 3.52
N ASN A 1018 56.09 -79.15 3.68
CA ASN A 1018 55.48 -80.25 4.43
C ASN A 1018 55.71 -81.60 3.73
N GLN A 1019 55.61 -81.68 2.39
CA GLN A 1019 55.94 -82.88 1.63
C GLN A 1019 57.44 -83.21 1.67
N SER A 1020 58.32 -82.22 1.61
CA SER A 1020 59.77 -82.37 1.73
C SER A 1020 60.13 -82.85 3.14
N ASN A 1021 59.53 -82.28 4.18
CA ASN A 1021 59.72 -82.70 5.57
C ASN A 1021 59.16 -84.12 5.79
N TRP A 1022 58.02 -84.45 5.18
CA TRP A 1022 57.47 -85.82 5.18
C TRP A 1022 58.37 -86.80 4.43
N LEU A 1023 58.90 -86.43 3.26
CA LEU A 1023 59.86 -87.23 2.49
C LEU A 1023 61.18 -87.41 3.24
N LEU A 1024 61.70 -86.35 3.88
CA LEU A 1024 62.86 -86.41 4.77
C LEU A 1024 62.58 -87.31 5.97
N GLY A 1025 61.37 -87.25 6.54
CA GLY A 1025 60.92 -88.17 7.60
C GLY A 1025 60.86 -89.62 7.13
N GLN A 1026 60.28 -89.89 5.96
CA GLN A 1026 60.25 -91.23 5.33
C GLN A 1026 61.66 -91.72 4.96
N LEU A 1027 62.53 -90.84 4.47
CA LEU A 1027 63.92 -91.16 4.14
C LEU A 1027 64.71 -91.48 5.41
N SER A 1028 64.52 -90.71 6.49
CA SER A 1028 65.12 -91.00 7.80
C SER A 1028 64.59 -92.32 8.41
N ALA A 1029 63.30 -92.62 8.21
CA ALA A 1029 62.69 -93.87 8.63
C ALA A 1029 63.23 -95.07 7.83
N ALA A 1030 63.39 -94.93 6.51
CA ALA A 1030 64.02 -95.93 5.66
C ALA A 1030 65.50 -96.15 6.00
N GLU A 1031 66.23 -95.09 6.35
CA GLU A 1031 67.63 -95.17 6.78
C GLU A 1031 67.78 -95.84 8.16
N SER A 1032 66.82 -95.64 9.07
CA SER A 1032 66.78 -96.32 10.37
C SER A 1032 66.30 -97.77 10.33
N GLY A 1033 65.59 -98.19 9.27
CA GLY A 1033 65.18 -99.59 9.07
C GLY A 1033 66.27 -100.49 8.47
N TRP A 1034 67.38 -99.91 8.00
CA TRP A 1034 68.52 -100.62 7.41
C TRP A 1034 69.75 -100.71 8.32
N ARG A 1035 69.65 -100.28 9.60
CA ARG A 1035 70.74 -100.43 10.59
C ARG A 1035 70.38 -101.43 11.68
#